data_AF-A0A2E2YAT1-F1
#
_entry.id   AF-A0A2E2YAT1-F1
#
_cell.length_a   1.000
_cell.length_b   1.000
_cell.length_c   1.000
_cell.angle_alpha   90.00
_cell.angle_beta   90.00
_cell.angle_gamma   90.00
#
_symmetry.space_group_name_H-M   'P 1'
#
loop_
_entity.id
_entity.type
_entity.pdbx_description
1 polymer ?
#
loop_
_entity_poly.entity_id
_entity_poly.type
_entity_poly.pdbx_seq_one_letter_code
_entity_poly.pdbx_strand_id
1 'polypeptide(L)'
;MAVKKRSRCNDSYRVLGYVRSRDIHSSVMYLVPLRYIRSVNDSFTYLHGKPNNMKMFTSPFFYLPIVVLLSIHTGLQDLGLWQRMAMGGTLALAALATQSKNFSTKLTMIELMTLGLVVWPLIKLGSVSAHSELYGHVARMALLFGVTVISADAFRNKEKDTLLAFSSGAQISLIIAGLSILPAISDAYKEGNIYLASGKLFAHKNYAAATLLMLLPAALSSRLRDTIGFWLQRTAVGLAVLEILLLQTRGVWVAAFLVLLTSVSIYSIYKKNQFRNYSFAALGIFATGIGLVVLFSGSEKIIDNSTIQSRMHYWKASQGMFLDNPVTGVGAGQWKIAYPGQGLKGTNDSVMNGATSIVRPHNDLIWLLSETGIGVLFFIALIGLCLIHLFRHKGQLIFGLTTIAFVGYGLAEFPLERATLLIPFAVALGYFSSTSKVILSTTKLPGLICTSALLFYSILISYSRMNGEKDASLALDGYQSKNTKKMIQYSASARSPFFEMDIFNNPMPYFEGLGILMEAGQNPSSSALKKCAAKFQEALEIHPNHLLSLNQMGQIRRIEGNLTEAHDYYDQVLSMSPRNTSAALRLIEIRRLQGDIYGSLDALKMIDQKYTPQSLNGLGREAIQTLQAFASIPNPRAASKELHSKLQGQKPGAMWQTWVKSRKK
;
A
#
# COMPACT_ATOMS: atom_id res chain seq x y z
N MET A 1 28.78 60.08 -31.48
CA MET A 1 27.39 60.57 -31.63
C MET A 1 26.50 59.68 -30.74
N ALA A 2 26.00 60.04 -29.55
CA ALA A 2 25.96 61.28 -28.75
C ALA A 2 24.83 62.31 -29.06
N VAL A 3 24.03 62.64 -28.02
CA VAL A 3 23.14 63.83 -27.82
C VAL A 3 21.83 63.84 -28.66
N LYS A 4 20.61 64.33 -28.27
CA LYS A 4 19.99 65.08 -27.12
C LYS A 4 18.82 64.24 -26.51
N LYS A 5 18.26 64.39 -25.28
CA LYS A 5 18.25 65.37 -24.15
C LYS A 5 17.23 66.54 -24.18
N ARG A 6 16.17 66.47 -23.33
CA ARG A 6 15.38 67.51 -22.58
C ARG A 6 14.34 66.75 -21.69
N SER A 7 14.16 66.90 -20.36
CA SER A 7 13.92 68.03 -19.41
C SER A 7 12.48 68.59 -19.46
N ARG A 8 11.77 69.01 -18.39
CA ARG A 8 12.04 69.36 -16.95
C ARG A 8 10.69 69.21 -16.18
N CYS A 9 10.44 69.45 -14.87
CA CYS A 9 11.16 69.95 -13.68
C CYS A 9 10.47 69.42 -12.37
N ASN A 10 10.78 69.98 -11.18
CA ASN A 10 10.28 69.58 -9.85
C ASN A 10 9.13 70.47 -9.27
N ASP A 11 8.44 69.92 -8.26
CA ASP A 11 7.89 70.47 -7.01
C ASP A 11 7.67 71.99 -6.77
N SER A 12 6.55 72.32 -6.11
CA SER A 12 6.39 73.47 -5.18
C SER A 12 5.19 73.27 -4.23
N TYR A 13 5.32 73.69 -2.95
CA TYR A 13 4.29 73.58 -1.89
C TYR A 13 3.57 74.92 -1.61
N ARG A 14 2.28 74.87 -1.22
CA ARG A 14 1.59 75.63 -0.14
C ARG A 14 0.06 75.29 -0.17
N VAL A 15 -0.66 74.96 0.93
CA VAL A 15 -1.00 75.70 2.19
C VAL A 15 -2.10 76.76 1.93
N LEU A 16 -3.23 76.90 2.64
CA LEU A 16 -3.73 76.37 3.95
C LEU A 16 -5.29 76.34 3.98
N GLY A 17 -5.94 75.62 4.92
CA GLY A 17 -7.38 75.78 5.23
C GLY A 17 -7.93 74.89 6.36
N TYR A 18 -8.40 75.50 7.47
CA TYR A 18 -9.21 74.86 8.55
C TYR A 18 -10.74 75.02 8.20
N VAL A 19 -11.76 74.39 8.81
CA VAL A 19 -12.15 74.25 10.25
C VAL A 19 -13.03 72.97 10.49
N ARG A 20 -13.31 72.68 11.78
CA ARG A 20 -13.86 71.47 12.43
C ARG A 20 -15.36 71.09 12.22
N SER A 21 -15.60 69.77 12.24
CA SER A 21 -16.53 68.97 13.11
C SER A 21 -18.03 68.74 12.84
N ARG A 22 -18.42 67.53 13.27
CA ARG A 22 -19.75 66.92 13.58
C ARG A 22 -20.53 66.17 12.47
N ASP A 23 -20.48 64.84 12.61
CA ASP A 23 -21.61 63.89 12.62
C ASP A 23 -22.64 63.91 11.48
N ILE A 24 -22.37 63.14 10.42
CA ILE A 24 -23.41 62.45 9.64
C ILE A 24 -23.03 60.97 9.46
N HIS A 25 -23.95 60.06 9.80
CA HIS A 25 -23.80 58.62 9.56
C HIS A 25 -24.15 58.25 8.11
N SER A 26 -23.25 57.57 7.39
CA SER A 26 -23.59 56.86 6.14
C SER A 26 -22.70 55.62 5.88
N SER A 27 -23.14 54.48 6.44
CA SER A 27 -23.13 53.17 5.78
C SER A 27 -21.82 52.61 5.16
N VAL A 28 -20.75 52.42 5.94
CA VAL A 28 -19.63 51.51 5.55
C VAL A 28 -20.05 50.03 5.75
N MET A 29 -20.91 49.52 4.86
CA MET A 29 -21.53 48.20 4.96
C MET A 29 -20.65 47.03 4.46
N TYR A 30 -19.31 47.16 4.52
CA TYR A 30 -18.37 46.23 3.87
C TYR A 30 -17.27 45.62 4.78
N LEU A 31 -17.46 45.60 6.11
CA LEU A 31 -16.48 45.00 7.05
C LEU A 31 -17.05 43.90 7.98
N VAL A 32 -18.28 43.43 7.75
CA VAL A 32 -18.91 42.37 8.57
C VAL A 32 -18.14 41.02 8.54
N PRO A 33 -17.66 40.50 7.37
CA PRO A 33 -16.95 39.23 7.32
C PRO A 33 -15.66 39.22 8.17
N LEU A 34 -14.93 40.34 8.21
CA LEU A 34 -13.68 40.47 8.95
C LEU A 34 -13.89 40.49 10.47
N ARG A 35 -15.04 40.97 10.97
CA ARG A 35 -15.41 40.81 12.38
C ARG A 35 -15.72 39.33 12.72
N TYR A 36 -16.34 38.60 11.80
CA TYR A 36 -16.65 37.17 11.97
C TYR A 36 -15.39 36.28 12.04
N ILE A 37 -14.29 36.71 11.41
CA ILE A 37 -13.00 35.99 11.45
C ILE A 37 -12.34 36.05 12.85
N ARG A 38 -12.65 37.04 13.69
CA ARG A 38 -12.07 37.16 15.04
C ARG A 38 -12.65 36.18 16.07
N SER A 39 -13.90 35.74 15.92
CA SER A 39 -14.64 34.91 16.91
C SER A 39 -14.45 33.39 16.75
N VAL A 40 -13.59 32.94 15.84
CA VAL A 40 -13.26 31.51 15.66
C VAL A 40 -12.20 31.02 16.67
N ASN A 41 -11.56 31.94 17.40
CA ASN A 41 -10.30 31.68 18.08
C ASN A 41 -10.43 30.91 19.41
N ASP A 42 -11.59 30.99 20.09
CA ASP A 42 -11.81 30.41 21.43
C ASP A 42 -12.35 28.97 21.38
N SER A 43 -12.00 28.23 20.31
CA SER A 43 -12.54 26.90 20.00
C SER A 43 -12.15 25.80 21.00
N PHE A 44 -11.16 26.07 21.86
CA PHE A 44 -10.77 25.20 22.97
C PHE A 44 -10.68 26.04 24.25
N THR A 45 -11.36 25.62 25.31
CA THR A 45 -11.30 26.26 26.64
C THR A 45 -9.93 26.01 27.28
N TYR A 46 -8.97 26.90 26.99
CA TYR A 46 -7.61 26.86 27.53
C TYR A 46 -7.60 27.16 29.04
N LEU A 47 -7.82 26.12 29.86
CA LEU A 47 -7.43 26.14 31.28
C LEU A 47 -5.94 26.51 31.39
N HIS A 48 -5.61 27.23 32.47
CA HIS A 48 -4.44 28.11 32.57
C HIS A 48 -3.09 27.48 32.15
N GLY A 49 -2.19 28.33 31.65
CA GLY A 49 -0.88 27.96 31.10
C GLY A 49 -0.85 28.02 29.57
N LYS A 50 -0.11 28.99 29.02
CA LYS A 50 0.24 29.09 27.60
C LYS A 50 1.40 28.11 27.32
N PRO A 51 1.34 27.23 26.31
CA PRO A 51 2.51 26.45 25.90
C PRO A 51 3.60 27.39 25.38
N ASN A 52 4.87 27.03 25.57
CA ASN A 52 5.99 27.89 25.18
C ASN A 52 6.48 27.50 23.78
N ASN A 53 6.24 28.38 22.79
CA ASN A 53 6.44 28.11 21.36
C ASN A 53 7.84 27.57 20.99
N MET A 54 8.91 27.87 21.74
CA MET A 54 10.23 27.31 21.42
C MET A 54 10.37 25.82 21.82
N LYS A 55 9.63 25.35 22.83
CA LYS A 55 9.76 23.98 23.35
C LYS A 55 9.20 22.89 22.42
N MET A 56 8.34 23.24 21.47
CA MET A 56 7.87 22.27 20.47
C MET A 56 8.98 21.84 19.51
N PHE A 57 9.91 22.72 19.14
CA PHE A 57 11.05 22.39 18.27
C PHE A 57 12.09 21.48 18.95
N THR A 58 12.03 21.30 20.27
CA THR A 58 12.84 20.32 21.03
C THR A 58 12.09 19.00 21.30
N SER A 59 10.84 18.87 20.84
CA SER A 59 10.03 17.66 21.02
C SER A 59 10.17 16.72 19.82
N PRO A 60 10.57 15.44 19.99
CA PRO A 60 10.62 14.48 18.88
C PRO A 60 9.30 14.30 18.13
N PHE A 61 8.15 14.58 18.77
CA PHE A 61 6.83 14.57 18.12
C PHE A 61 6.67 15.62 17.01
N PHE A 62 7.44 16.71 17.03
CA PHE A 62 7.46 17.68 15.93
C PHE A 62 8.13 17.10 14.68
N TYR A 63 9.24 16.39 14.85
CA TYR A 63 9.99 15.77 13.76
C TYR A 63 9.35 14.47 13.26
N LEU A 64 8.59 13.76 14.10
CA LEU A 64 8.01 12.46 13.79
C LEU A 64 7.27 12.41 12.43
N PRO A 65 6.26 13.26 12.12
CA PRO A 65 5.60 13.22 10.81
C PRO A 65 6.50 13.73 9.67
N ILE A 66 7.42 14.66 9.94
CA ILE A 66 8.30 15.28 8.93
C ILE A 66 9.33 14.27 8.43
N VAL A 67 10.06 13.63 9.35
CA VAL A 67 11.12 12.67 9.02
C VAL A 67 10.51 11.40 8.43
N VAL A 68 9.37 10.91 8.95
CA VAL A 68 8.67 9.74 8.39
C VAL A 68 8.17 10.03 6.96
N LEU A 69 7.87 11.27 6.60
CA LEU A 69 7.56 11.66 5.22
C LEU A 69 8.83 11.73 4.35
N LEU A 70 9.88 12.41 4.82
CA LEU A 70 11.12 12.65 4.07
C LEU A 70 12.02 11.40 3.94
N SER A 71 11.82 10.39 4.77
CA SER A 71 12.60 9.14 4.73
C SER A 71 12.23 8.34 3.49
N ILE A 72 13.07 8.42 2.46
CA ILE A 72 12.97 7.66 1.20
C ILE A 72 14.37 7.21 0.74
N HIS A 73 14.43 6.16 -0.07
CA HIS A 73 15.67 5.70 -0.69
C HIS A 73 15.39 5.17 -2.09
N THR A 74 15.90 5.86 -3.12
CA THR A 74 15.58 5.58 -4.53
C THR A 74 16.19 4.29 -5.08
N GLY A 75 17.16 3.70 -4.38
CA GLY A 75 17.72 2.37 -4.69
C GLY A 75 17.00 1.21 -3.98
N LEU A 76 15.76 1.41 -3.51
CA LEU A 76 14.86 0.35 -3.02
C LEU A 76 13.77 0.07 -4.07
N GLN A 77 13.09 -1.07 -3.95
CA GLN A 77 11.99 -1.43 -4.86
C GLN A 77 10.69 -0.69 -4.48
N ASP A 78 10.42 -0.53 -3.19
CA ASP A 78 9.45 0.42 -2.64
C ASP A 78 10.20 1.62 -2.02
N LEU A 79 10.01 2.79 -2.63
CA LEU A 79 10.69 4.05 -2.33
C LEU A 79 10.80 4.43 -0.84
N GLY A 80 9.92 3.92 0.02
CA GLY A 80 9.94 4.27 1.45
C GLY A 80 9.31 3.29 2.43
N LEU A 81 8.92 2.06 2.06
CA LEU A 81 8.22 1.15 2.97
C LEU A 81 8.98 0.91 4.30
N TRP A 82 10.12 0.23 4.24
CA TRP A 82 10.93 -0.10 5.42
C TRP A 82 11.78 1.08 5.91
N GLN A 83 12.25 1.93 5.00
CA GLN A 83 13.00 3.15 5.31
C GLN A 83 12.23 4.10 6.25
N ARG A 84 10.90 4.20 6.10
CA ARG A 84 10.05 5.02 6.98
C ARG A 84 9.72 4.33 8.31
N MET A 85 9.65 3.00 8.33
CA MET A 85 9.47 2.23 9.58
C MET A 85 10.71 2.30 10.46
N ALA A 86 11.90 2.13 9.89
CA ALA A 86 13.17 2.30 10.58
C ALA A 86 13.26 3.69 11.23
N MET A 87 13.05 4.76 10.47
CA MET A 87 13.17 6.13 10.98
C MET A 87 12.05 6.52 11.95
N GLY A 88 10.84 5.98 11.78
CA GLY A 88 9.75 6.08 12.76
C GLY A 88 10.14 5.42 14.09
N GLY A 89 10.73 4.22 14.05
CA GLY A 89 11.24 3.51 15.22
C GLY A 89 12.40 4.24 15.90
N THR A 90 13.36 4.77 15.14
CA THR A 90 14.48 5.55 15.66
C THR A 90 14.00 6.83 16.37
N LEU A 91 13.03 7.55 15.81
CA LEU A 91 12.44 8.71 16.46
C LEU A 91 11.57 8.34 17.66
N ALA A 92 10.93 7.18 17.67
CA ALA A 92 10.24 6.66 18.85
C ALA A 92 11.25 6.36 19.99
N LEU A 93 12.39 5.72 19.71
CA LEU A 93 13.46 5.53 20.71
C LEU A 93 14.02 6.87 21.21
N ALA A 94 14.21 7.87 20.35
CA ALA A 94 14.59 9.22 20.77
C ALA A 94 13.52 9.89 21.66
N ALA A 95 12.24 9.75 21.31
CA ALA A 95 11.12 10.22 22.12
C ALA A 95 11.12 9.54 23.51
N LEU A 96 11.32 8.22 23.57
CA LEU A 96 11.44 7.46 24.82
C LEU A 96 12.63 7.92 25.66
N ALA A 97 13.80 8.14 25.04
CA ALA A 97 15.00 8.65 25.72
C ALA A 97 14.75 10.01 26.38
N THR A 98 14.08 10.96 25.70
CA THR A 98 13.74 12.29 26.29
C THR A 98 12.73 12.22 27.44
N GLN A 99 11.96 11.14 27.56
CA GLN A 99 10.93 10.94 28.60
C GLN A 99 11.37 9.99 29.72
N SER A 100 12.44 9.22 29.47
CA SER A 100 12.99 8.13 30.31
C SER A 100 13.13 8.43 31.81
N LYS A 101 13.30 9.69 32.22
CA LYS A 101 13.35 10.06 33.65
C LYS A 101 12.06 9.69 34.38
N ASN A 102 10.89 9.99 33.80
CA ASN A 102 9.58 9.84 34.45
C ASN A 102 8.70 8.73 33.81
N PHE A 103 9.20 8.09 32.76
CA PHE A 103 8.46 7.09 31.97
C PHE A 103 7.91 5.94 32.82
N SER A 104 6.62 5.64 32.66
CA SER A 104 5.96 4.49 33.30
C SER A 104 4.93 3.87 32.36
N THR A 105 5.09 2.60 32.00
CA THR A 105 4.19 1.91 31.07
C THR A 105 2.89 1.56 31.78
N LYS A 106 1.91 2.47 31.64
CA LYS A 106 0.52 2.32 32.09
C LYS A 106 -0.29 1.73 30.94
N LEU A 107 -0.42 0.41 30.92
CA LEU A 107 -1.18 -0.36 29.93
C LEU A 107 -2.67 -0.20 30.18
N THR A 108 -3.39 0.16 29.13
CA THR A 108 -4.86 0.19 29.05
C THR A 108 -5.30 -0.91 28.10
N MET A 109 -6.60 -1.04 27.83
CA MET A 109 -7.07 -2.04 26.86
C MET A 109 -6.51 -1.77 25.45
N ILE A 110 -6.17 -0.52 25.11
CA ILE A 110 -5.58 -0.14 23.81
C ILE A 110 -4.17 -0.74 23.65
N GLU A 111 -3.31 -0.66 24.66
CA GLU A 111 -2.00 -1.33 24.63
C GLU A 111 -2.14 -2.86 24.63
N LEU A 112 -3.11 -3.43 25.36
CA LEU A 112 -3.32 -4.88 25.35
C LEU A 112 -3.78 -5.38 23.98
N MET A 113 -4.65 -4.64 23.27
CA MET A 113 -5.05 -4.99 21.90
C MET A 113 -3.90 -4.82 20.89
N THR A 114 -3.11 -3.74 20.98
CA THR A 114 -1.95 -3.58 20.08
C THR A 114 -0.82 -4.58 20.37
N LEU A 115 -0.64 -5.00 21.63
CA LEU A 115 0.26 -6.10 21.99
C LEU A 115 -0.27 -7.45 21.49
N GLY A 116 -1.59 -7.66 21.49
CA GLY A 116 -2.22 -8.83 20.86
C GLY A 116 -1.87 -8.95 19.38
N LEU A 117 -1.84 -7.84 18.64
CA LEU A 117 -1.39 -7.81 17.24
C LEU A 117 0.11 -8.11 17.05
N VAL A 118 0.94 -7.91 18.08
CA VAL A 118 2.37 -8.30 18.05
C VAL A 118 2.53 -9.80 18.35
N VAL A 119 1.83 -10.29 19.38
CA VAL A 119 2.07 -11.62 19.95
C VAL A 119 1.28 -12.71 19.22
N TRP A 120 0.04 -12.46 18.79
CA TRP A 120 -0.81 -13.47 18.15
C TRP A 120 -0.20 -14.07 16.87
N PRO A 121 0.42 -13.31 15.94
CA PRO A 121 1.12 -13.89 14.79
C PRO A 121 2.19 -14.94 15.13
N LEU A 122 2.80 -14.86 16.31
CA LEU A 122 3.89 -15.75 16.73
C LEU A 122 3.44 -17.20 16.98
N ILE A 123 2.13 -17.48 17.07
CA ILE A 123 1.61 -18.86 17.14
C ILE A 123 1.87 -19.67 15.87
N LYS A 124 2.24 -19.01 14.76
CA LYS A 124 2.66 -19.63 13.50
C LYS A 124 4.19 -19.61 13.28
N LEU A 125 4.98 -19.15 14.25
CA LEU A 125 6.45 -19.14 14.17
C LEU A 125 7.00 -20.56 13.91
N GLY A 126 7.87 -20.70 12.91
CA GLY A 126 8.40 -22.02 12.48
C GLY A 126 7.44 -22.86 11.62
N SER A 127 6.26 -22.35 11.27
CA SER A 127 5.22 -23.06 10.49
C SER A 127 4.67 -22.26 9.30
N VAL A 128 5.40 -21.22 8.89
CA VAL A 128 5.15 -20.41 7.69
C VAL A 128 6.18 -20.71 6.60
N SER A 129 5.84 -20.51 5.33
CA SER A 129 6.79 -20.71 4.23
C SER A 129 7.86 -19.61 4.20
N ALA A 130 7.44 -18.34 4.23
CA ALA A 130 8.36 -17.19 4.26
C ALA A 130 8.43 -16.60 5.67
N HIS A 131 9.48 -16.93 6.42
CA HIS A 131 9.68 -16.47 7.80
C HIS A 131 9.93 -14.95 7.86
N SER A 132 10.60 -14.40 6.85
CA SER A 132 10.88 -12.96 6.69
C SER A 132 9.62 -12.09 6.65
N GLU A 133 8.51 -12.61 6.12
CA GLU A 133 7.24 -11.91 6.02
C GLU A 133 6.47 -11.91 7.36
N LEU A 134 6.55 -13.00 8.12
CA LEU A 134 6.06 -13.06 9.50
C LEU A 134 6.81 -12.06 10.39
N TYR A 135 8.15 -12.07 10.34
CA TYR A 135 8.97 -11.09 11.06
C TYR A 135 8.68 -9.65 10.62
N GLY A 136 8.47 -9.43 9.32
CA GLY A 136 8.04 -8.12 8.78
C GLY A 136 6.66 -7.67 9.30
N HIS A 137 5.69 -8.57 9.45
CA HIS A 137 4.39 -8.24 10.05
C HIS A 137 4.55 -7.90 11.54
N VAL A 138 5.25 -8.73 12.31
CA VAL A 138 5.48 -8.49 13.75
C VAL A 138 6.24 -7.19 13.98
N ALA A 139 7.22 -6.85 13.14
CA ALA A 139 7.93 -5.57 13.19
C ALA A 139 7.00 -4.36 12.99
N ARG A 140 6.04 -4.42 12.04
CA ARG A 140 5.04 -3.37 11.85
C ARG A 140 4.15 -3.19 13.08
N MET A 141 3.69 -4.27 13.68
CA MET A 141 2.84 -4.20 14.88
C MET A 141 3.63 -3.77 16.13
N ALA A 142 4.91 -4.12 16.23
CA ALA A 142 5.81 -3.67 17.29
C ALA A 142 6.06 -2.15 17.23
N LEU A 143 6.15 -1.58 16.02
CA LEU A 143 6.18 -0.12 15.82
C LEU A 143 4.87 0.54 16.27
N LEU A 144 3.72 -0.01 15.89
CA LEU A 144 2.40 0.46 16.30
C LEU A 144 2.26 0.48 17.84
N PHE A 145 2.62 -0.62 18.51
CA PHE A 145 2.63 -0.71 19.97
C PHE A 145 3.59 0.31 20.61
N GLY A 146 4.85 0.35 20.18
CA GLY A 146 5.87 1.23 20.77
C GLY A 146 5.53 2.72 20.65
N VAL A 147 5.09 3.16 19.46
CA VAL A 147 4.65 4.55 19.25
C VAL A 147 3.38 4.85 20.05
N THR A 148 2.44 3.90 20.20
CA THR A 148 1.24 4.06 21.03
C THR A 148 1.61 4.28 22.50
N VAL A 149 2.47 3.44 23.08
CA VAL A 149 2.91 3.54 24.48
C VAL A 149 3.61 4.87 24.76
N ILE A 150 4.53 5.28 23.89
CA ILE A 150 5.29 6.53 24.06
C ILE A 150 4.39 7.76 23.88
N SER A 151 3.45 7.71 22.95
CA SER A 151 2.44 8.75 22.78
C SER A 151 1.54 8.85 24.03
N ALA A 152 1.16 7.72 24.62
CA ALA A 152 0.33 7.70 25.82
C ALA A 152 1.03 8.31 27.05
N ASP A 153 2.32 8.04 27.29
CA ASP A 153 3.11 8.72 28.33
C ASP A 153 3.27 10.23 28.01
N ALA A 154 3.56 10.58 26.76
CA ALA A 154 3.74 11.96 26.31
C ALA A 154 2.46 12.82 26.46
N PHE A 155 1.28 12.25 26.21
CA PHE A 155 0.00 12.94 26.43
C PHE A 155 -0.36 13.01 27.92
N ARG A 156 -0.19 11.92 28.70
CA ARG A 156 -0.41 11.94 30.16
C ARG A 156 0.44 13.00 30.87
N ASN A 157 1.69 13.15 30.47
CA ASN A 157 2.65 14.01 31.14
C ASN A 157 2.68 15.45 30.59
N LYS A 158 2.38 15.66 29.29
CA LYS A 158 2.57 16.96 28.60
C LYS A 158 1.56 17.25 27.47
N GLU A 159 0.28 16.86 27.62
CA GLU A 159 -0.76 16.92 26.56
C GLU A 159 -0.64 18.12 25.61
N LYS A 160 -0.65 19.36 26.14
CA LYS A 160 -0.61 20.61 25.36
C LYS A 160 0.65 20.77 24.50
N ASP A 161 1.82 20.46 25.05
CA ASP A 161 3.11 20.61 24.37
C ASP A 161 3.31 19.50 23.32
N THR A 162 2.92 18.27 23.66
CA THR A 162 2.91 17.11 22.75
C THR A 162 1.98 17.35 21.56
N LEU A 163 0.76 17.86 21.82
CA LEU A 163 -0.21 18.21 20.78
C LEU A 163 0.29 19.35 19.88
N LEU A 164 0.82 20.44 20.45
CA LEU A 164 1.36 21.57 19.67
C LEU A 164 2.54 21.14 18.79
N ALA A 165 3.44 20.32 19.31
CA ALA A 165 4.56 19.76 18.56
C ALA A 165 4.09 18.91 17.38
N PHE A 166 3.25 17.89 17.64
CA PHE A 166 2.76 16.99 16.59
C PHE A 166 1.92 17.73 15.53
N SER A 167 1.07 18.68 15.94
CA SER A 167 0.25 19.47 15.00
C SER A 167 1.09 20.34 14.08
N SER A 168 2.10 21.03 14.63
CA SER A 168 2.98 21.91 13.84
C SER A 168 3.89 21.09 12.92
N GLY A 169 4.33 19.92 13.38
CA GLY A 169 5.02 18.93 12.55
C GLY A 169 4.14 18.44 11.39
N ALA A 170 2.87 18.13 11.66
CA ALA A 170 1.91 17.71 10.63
C ALA A 170 1.61 18.83 9.62
N GLN A 171 1.49 20.10 10.05
CA GLN A 171 1.33 21.25 9.14
C GLN A 171 2.51 21.40 8.17
N ILE A 172 3.74 21.29 8.67
CA ILE A 172 4.95 21.32 7.84
C ILE A 172 5.00 20.10 6.91
N SER A 173 4.62 18.92 7.42
CA SER A 173 4.56 17.69 6.62
C SER A 173 3.55 17.76 5.48
N LEU A 174 2.38 18.38 5.69
CA LEU A 174 1.40 18.61 4.61
C LEU A 174 1.96 19.55 3.53
N ILE A 175 2.66 20.62 3.91
CA ILE A 175 3.28 21.54 2.95
C ILE A 175 4.39 20.85 2.15
N ILE A 176 5.25 20.07 2.82
CA ILE A 176 6.30 19.27 2.17
C ILE A 176 5.70 18.22 1.22
N ALA A 177 4.67 17.49 1.67
CA ALA A 177 3.99 16.49 0.86
C ALA A 177 3.38 17.12 -0.39
N GLY A 178 2.64 18.22 -0.22
CA GLY A 178 1.96 18.91 -1.32
C GLY A 178 2.91 19.48 -2.36
N LEU A 179 3.90 20.28 -1.92
CA LEU A 179 4.92 20.83 -2.83
C LEU A 179 5.74 19.73 -3.54
N SER A 180 5.80 18.50 -3.01
CA SER A 180 6.46 17.36 -3.66
C SER A 180 5.61 16.62 -4.70
N ILE A 181 4.28 16.76 -4.66
CA ILE A 181 3.32 16.05 -5.53
C ILE A 181 2.67 16.98 -6.56
N LEU A 182 2.52 18.27 -6.26
CA LEU A 182 1.85 19.26 -7.11
C LEU A 182 2.39 19.35 -8.57
N PRO A 183 3.71 19.25 -8.84
CA PRO A 183 4.20 19.19 -10.22
C PRO A 183 3.72 17.94 -10.96
N ALA A 184 3.84 16.77 -10.32
CA ALA A 184 3.41 15.48 -10.90
C ALA A 184 1.88 15.41 -11.10
N ILE A 185 1.08 16.12 -10.28
CA ILE A 185 -0.34 16.34 -10.56
C ILE A 185 -0.50 17.15 -11.85
N SER A 186 0.21 18.28 -12.00
CA SER A 186 0.11 19.12 -13.20
C SER A 186 0.43 18.34 -14.48
N ASP A 187 1.50 17.55 -14.47
CA ASP A 187 1.93 16.76 -15.64
C ASP A 187 0.95 15.62 -15.94
N ALA A 188 0.49 14.89 -14.92
CA ALA A 188 -0.50 13.82 -15.07
C ALA A 188 -1.87 14.30 -15.61
N TYR A 189 -2.25 15.56 -15.35
CA TYR A 189 -3.43 16.19 -15.99
C TYR A 189 -3.18 16.57 -17.45
N LYS A 190 -1.96 17.05 -17.82
CA LYS A 190 -1.61 17.33 -19.24
C LYS A 190 -1.64 16.07 -20.09
N GLU A 191 -1.17 14.95 -19.54
CA GLU A 191 -1.20 13.63 -20.20
C GLU A 191 -2.58 12.94 -20.09
N GLY A 192 -3.57 13.55 -19.44
CA GLY A 192 -4.92 13.00 -19.28
C GLY A 192 -5.00 11.72 -18.45
N ASN A 193 -3.92 11.36 -17.75
CA ASN A 193 -3.75 10.11 -17.02
C ASN A 193 -3.24 10.37 -15.59
N ILE A 194 -4.17 10.55 -14.66
CA ILE A 194 -3.89 10.88 -13.25
C ILE A 194 -3.04 9.81 -12.51
N TYR A 195 -2.89 8.59 -13.04
CA TYR A 195 -2.01 7.56 -12.47
C TYR A 195 -0.52 7.90 -12.58
N LEU A 196 -0.14 8.84 -13.45
CA LEU A 196 1.24 9.33 -13.57
C LEU A 196 1.63 10.34 -12.47
N ALA A 197 0.71 10.67 -11.54
CA ALA A 197 0.99 11.54 -10.40
C ALA A 197 1.80 10.82 -9.30
N SER A 198 3.03 10.42 -9.61
CA SER A 198 4.04 9.90 -8.68
C SER A 198 5.08 10.98 -8.38
N GLY A 199 4.92 11.68 -7.26
CA GLY A 199 5.82 12.74 -6.81
C GLY A 199 7.10 12.20 -6.16
N LYS A 200 8.10 13.07 -5.93
CA LYS A 200 9.42 12.65 -5.41
C LYS A 200 9.38 11.92 -4.06
N LEU A 201 8.32 12.11 -3.26
CA LEU A 201 8.12 11.44 -1.97
C LEU A 201 7.09 10.28 -2.01
N PHE A 202 6.49 9.98 -3.17
CA PHE A 202 5.36 9.04 -3.28
C PHE A 202 5.39 8.24 -4.59
N ALA A 203 5.67 6.95 -4.48
CA ALA A 203 5.66 6.02 -5.62
C ALA A 203 4.29 5.86 -6.33
N HIS A 204 3.18 6.30 -5.72
CA HIS A 204 1.86 6.25 -6.33
C HIS A 204 0.88 7.29 -5.75
N LYS A 205 0.01 7.85 -6.60
CA LYS A 205 -0.95 8.92 -6.26
C LYS A 205 -1.81 8.63 -5.03
N ASN A 206 -2.28 7.38 -4.88
CA ASN A 206 -3.19 7.00 -3.79
C ASN A 206 -2.49 7.13 -2.42
N TYR A 207 -1.18 6.87 -2.36
CA TYR A 207 -0.38 6.96 -1.13
C TYR A 207 -0.09 8.41 -0.73
N ALA A 208 0.08 9.31 -1.72
CA ALA A 208 0.13 10.75 -1.48
C ALA A 208 -1.19 11.24 -0.88
N ALA A 209 -2.33 10.97 -1.54
CA ALA A 209 -3.66 11.37 -1.08
C ALA A 209 -4.00 10.83 0.32
N ALA A 210 -3.66 9.57 0.61
CA ALA A 210 -3.87 8.98 1.94
C ALA A 210 -2.97 9.61 3.01
N THR A 211 -1.72 9.95 2.69
CA THR A 211 -0.79 10.62 3.61
C THR A 211 -1.28 12.03 3.96
N LEU A 212 -1.79 12.77 2.98
CA LEU A 212 -2.44 14.06 3.22
C LEU A 212 -3.65 13.92 4.15
N LEU A 213 -4.55 12.95 3.88
CA LEU A 213 -5.75 12.73 4.70
C LEU A 213 -5.40 12.34 6.15
N MET A 214 -4.41 11.47 6.37
CA MET A 214 -4.03 11.03 7.71
C MET A 214 -3.35 12.11 8.56
N LEU A 215 -2.76 13.13 7.93
CA LEU A 215 -2.14 14.28 8.61
C LEU A 215 -3.10 15.45 8.85
N LEU A 216 -4.18 15.58 8.06
CA LEU A 216 -5.17 16.65 8.19
C LEU A 216 -5.74 16.83 9.62
N PRO A 217 -6.17 15.77 10.35
CA PRO A 217 -6.67 15.92 11.71
C PRO A 217 -5.59 16.48 12.66
N ALA A 218 -4.37 15.92 12.62
CA ALA A 218 -3.26 16.38 13.44
C ALA A 218 -2.95 17.86 13.16
N ALA A 219 -2.82 18.25 11.89
CA ALA A 219 -2.55 19.61 11.46
C ALA A 219 -3.62 20.62 11.91
N LEU A 220 -4.88 20.20 12.02
CA LEU A 220 -5.99 21.04 12.50
C LEU A 220 -6.07 21.15 14.04
N SER A 221 -5.51 20.20 14.78
CA SER A 221 -5.76 20.05 16.23
C SER A 221 -5.13 21.11 17.14
N SER A 222 -3.99 21.68 16.74
CA SER A 222 -3.33 22.81 17.42
C SER A 222 -2.50 23.61 16.42
N ARG A 223 -2.08 24.82 16.79
CA ARG A 223 -1.22 25.70 15.97
C ARG A 223 -0.44 26.68 16.82
N LEU A 224 0.64 27.22 16.25
CA LEU A 224 1.27 28.43 16.76
C LEU A 224 0.23 29.59 16.76
N ARG A 225 0.25 30.38 17.85
CA ARG A 225 -0.81 31.35 18.18
C ARG A 225 -0.72 32.67 17.40
N ASP A 226 0.40 32.91 16.74
CA ASP A 226 0.71 34.11 15.97
C ASP A 226 0.09 34.08 14.57
N THR A 227 0.33 35.16 13.81
CA THR A 227 -0.12 35.30 12.42
C THR A 227 0.56 34.29 11.49
N ILE A 228 1.82 33.94 11.76
CA ILE A 228 2.56 32.91 11.00
C ILE A 228 1.90 31.55 11.20
N GLY A 229 1.66 31.14 12.45
CA GLY A 229 0.95 29.90 12.78
C GLY A 229 -0.48 29.81 12.26
N PHE A 230 -1.17 30.95 12.10
CA PHE A 230 -2.47 30.99 11.42
C PHE A 230 -2.33 30.65 9.93
N TRP A 231 -1.48 31.36 9.19
CA TRP A 231 -1.32 31.13 7.75
C TRP A 231 -0.67 29.78 7.44
N LEU A 232 0.28 29.32 8.24
CA LEU A 232 0.89 27.99 8.12
C LEU A 232 -0.18 26.90 8.14
N GLN A 233 -1.07 26.89 9.14
CA GLN A 233 -2.16 25.92 9.22
C GLN A 233 -3.14 26.04 8.04
N ARG A 234 -3.52 27.27 7.64
CA ARG A 234 -4.48 27.50 6.56
C ARG A 234 -3.95 27.06 5.20
N THR A 235 -2.70 27.38 4.88
CA THR A 235 -2.03 26.94 3.64
C THR A 235 -1.83 25.43 3.63
N ALA A 236 -1.34 24.85 4.74
CA ALA A 236 -1.15 23.39 4.86
C ALA A 236 -2.44 22.60 4.61
N VAL A 237 -3.53 23.00 5.26
CA VAL A 237 -4.84 22.34 5.14
C VAL A 237 -5.49 22.61 3.78
N GLY A 238 -5.41 23.85 3.28
CA GLY A 238 -5.99 24.22 1.98
C GLY A 238 -5.34 23.47 0.81
N LEU A 239 -4.00 23.40 0.80
CA LEU A 239 -3.23 22.65 -0.20
C LEU A 239 -3.57 21.15 -0.14
N ALA A 240 -3.55 20.55 1.04
CA ALA A 240 -3.86 19.14 1.23
C ALA A 240 -5.28 18.76 0.79
N VAL A 241 -6.29 19.60 1.06
CA VAL A 241 -7.67 19.36 0.61
C VAL A 241 -7.79 19.48 -0.92
N LEU A 242 -7.14 20.49 -1.53
CA LEU A 242 -7.10 20.64 -2.98
C LEU A 242 -6.45 19.44 -3.66
N GLU A 243 -5.33 18.94 -3.14
CA GLU A 243 -4.60 17.80 -3.70
C GLU A 243 -5.33 16.47 -3.50
N ILE A 244 -6.00 16.26 -2.36
CA ILE A 244 -6.88 15.09 -2.16
C ILE A 244 -7.98 15.04 -3.23
N LEU A 245 -8.54 16.18 -3.62
CA LEU A 245 -9.48 16.28 -4.74
C LEU A 245 -8.78 15.99 -6.07
N LEU A 246 -7.69 16.69 -6.40
CA LEU A 246 -7.01 16.56 -7.69
C LEU A 246 -6.40 15.16 -7.94
N LEU A 247 -5.97 14.44 -6.90
CA LEU A 247 -5.38 13.10 -7.00
C LEU A 247 -6.40 11.97 -7.27
N GLN A 248 -7.71 12.28 -7.38
CA GLN A 248 -8.77 11.35 -7.80
C GLN A 248 -8.70 9.96 -7.13
N THR A 249 -8.53 9.93 -5.81
CA THR A 249 -8.36 8.67 -5.07
C THR A 249 -9.66 8.32 -4.35
N ARG A 250 -10.48 7.49 -5.01
CA ARG A 250 -11.86 7.13 -4.57
C ARG A 250 -11.92 6.70 -3.09
N GLY A 251 -11.01 5.83 -2.64
CA GLY A 251 -10.95 5.39 -1.23
C GLY A 251 -10.62 6.51 -0.23
N VAL A 252 -9.80 7.49 -0.62
CA VAL A 252 -9.49 8.67 0.22
C VAL A 252 -10.68 9.64 0.24
N TRP A 253 -11.40 9.80 -0.88
CA TRP A 253 -12.65 10.59 -0.91
C TRP A 253 -13.73 9.98 0.00
N VAL A 254 -13.92 8.66 -0.02
CA VAL A 254 -14.84 7.95 0.88
C VAL A 254 -14.41 8.12 2.34
N ALA A 255 -13.14 7.93 2.67
CA ALA A 255 -12.62 8.12 4.02
C ALA A 255 -12.77 9.58 4.52
N ALA A 256 -12.52 10.58 3.65
CA ALA A 256 -12.71 11.99 3.97
C ALA A 256 -14.20 12.35 4.17
N PHE A 257 -15.10 11.80 3.34
CA PHE A 257 -16.54 11.94 3.51
C PHE A 257 -17.01 11.35 4.85
N LEU A 258 -16.56 10.15 5.20
CA LEU A 258 -16.85 9.52 6.50
C LEU A 258 -16.36 10.38 7.67
N VAL A 259 -15.12 10.90 7.61
CA VAL A 259 -14.58 11.83 8.61
C VAL A 259 -15.46 13.07 8.80
N LEU A 260 -15.88 13.71 7.71
CA LEU A 260 -16.72 14.91 7.76
C LEU A 260 -18.13 14.60 8.26
N LEU A 261 -18.73 13.48 7.86
CA LEU A 261 -20.04 13.02 8.32
C LEU A 261 -20.04 12.66 9.82
N THR A 262 -19.00 11.95 10.29
CA THR A 262 -18.82 11.66 11.71
C THR A 262 -18.60 12.94 12.52
N SER A 263 -17.84 13.90 12.00
CA SER A 263 -17.67 15.23 12.61
C SER A 263 -19.01 15.98 12.75
N VAL A 264 -19.81 16.05 11.68
CA VAL A 264 -21.17 16.63 11.71
C VAL A 264 -22.05 15.94 12.76
N SER A 265 -22.05 14.61 12.78
CA SER A 265 -22.88 13.80 13.68
C SER A 265 -22.52 14.04 15.15
N ILE A 266 -21.24 14.03 15.48
CA ILE A 266 -20.76 14.18 16.87
C ILE A 266 -20.95 15.61 17.38
N TYR A 267 -20.66 16.63 16.56
CA TYR A 267 -20.96 18.01 16.95
C TYR A 267 -22.47 18.27 17.05
N SER A 268 -23.32 17.53 16.32
CA SER A 268 -24.78 17.57 16.51
C SER A 268 -25.21 16.95 17.85
N ILE A 269 -24.71 15.75 18.17
CA ILE A 269 -24.98 15.04 19.44
C ILE A 269 -24.58 15.91 20.65
N TYR A 270 -23.40 16.54 20.60
CA TYR A 270 -22.94 17.44 21.66
C TYR A 270 -23.52 18.87 21.60
N LYS A 271 -24.51 19.13 20.73
CA LYS A 271 -25.18 20.44 20.53
C LYS A 271 -24.21 21.60 20.23
N LYS A 272 -23.06 21.30 19.64
CA LYS A 272 -21.97 22.23 19.28
C LYS A 272 -22.22 22.88 17.91
N ASN A 273 -23.30 23.65 17.82
CA ASN A 273 -23.84 24.21 16.58
C ASN A 273 -22.79 24.91 15.69
N GLN A 274 -21.86 25.70 16.25
CA GLN A 274 -20.80 26.38 15.49
C GLN A 274 -19.92 25.38 14.72
N PHE A 275 -19.39 24.36 15.40
CA PHE A 275 -18.52 23.35 14.80
C PHE A 275 -19.25 22.38 13.88
N ARG A 276 -20.51 22.05 14.21
CA ARG A 276 -21.41 21.31 13.33
C ARG A 276 -21.58 22.06 12.00
N ASN A 277 -21.85 23.36 12.06
CA ASN A 277 -22.02 24.20 10.87
C ASN A 277 -20.71 24.34 10.07
N TYR A 278 -19.55 24.42 10.73
CA TYR A 278 -18.24 24.35 10.04
C TYR A 278 -18.02 22.99 9.35
N SER A 279 -18.41 21.88 9.99
CA SER A 279 -18.30 20.54 9.41
C SER A 279 -19.25 20.35 8.22
N PHE A 280 -20.47 20.91 8.28
CA PHE A 280 -21.39 20.98 7.13
C PHE A 280 -20.80 21.82 5.98
N ALA A 281 -20.22 22.99 6.28
CA ALA A 281 -19.58 23.82 5.25
C ALA A 281 -18.40 23.10 4.59
N ALA A 282 -17.55 22.43 5.38
CA ALA A 282 -16.46 21.61 4.86
C ALA A 282 -16.97 20.43 4.01
N LEU A 283 -18.04 19.76 4.43
CA LEU A 283 -18.70 18.69 3.65
C LEU A 283 -19.26 19.20 2.32
N GLY A 284 -19.93 20.36 2.32
CA GLY A 284 -20.44 21.00 1.11
C GLY A 284 -19.33 21.44 0.15
N ILE A 285 -18.25 22.04 0.66
CA ILE A 285 -17.05 22.39 -0.13
C ILE A 285 -16.41 21.14 -0.74
N PHE A 286 -16.26 20.06 0.04
CA PHE A 286 -15.64 18.82 -0.42
C PHE A 286 -16.49 18.11 -1.48
N ALA A 287 -17.81 18.02 -1.28
CA ALA A 287 -18.74 17.47 -2.26
C ALA A 287 -18.78 18.29 -3.56
N THR A 288 -18.77 19.63 -3.46
CA THR A 288 -18.69 20.54 -4.62
C THR A 288 -17.35 20.35 -5.36
N GLY A 289 -16.25 20.20 -4.63
CA GLY A 289 -14.92 19.92 -5.18
C GLY A 289 -14.86 18.60 -5.94
N ILE A 290 -15.45 17.52 -5.40
CA ILE A 290 -15.59 16.24 -6.11
C ILE A 290 -16.43 16.43 -7.37
N GLY A 291 -17.56 17.13 -7.29
CA GLY A 291 -18.41 17.43 -8.44
C GLY A 291 -17.66 18.14 -9.57
N LEU A 292 -16.90 19.18 -9.25
CA LEU A 292 -16.05 19.90 -10.21
C LEU A 292 -14.97 19.00 -10.82
N VAL A 293 -14.25 18.21 -10.01
CA VAL A 293 -13.23 17.27 -10.52
C VAL A 293 -13.85 16.22 -11.44
N VAL A 294 -15.04 15.69 -11.13
CA VAL A 294 -15.77 14.75 -11.99
C VAL A 294 -16.19 15.40 -13.31
N LEU A 295 -16.73 16.63 -13.26
CA LEU A 295 -17.14 17.38 -14.45
C LEU A 295 -15.96 17.66 -15.40
N PHE A 296 -14.78 18.01 -14.87
CA PHE A 296 -13.59 18.31 -15.69
C PHE A 296 -12.76 17.08 -16.09
N SER A 297 -12.85 15.95 -15.37
CA SER A 297 -12.03 14.74 -15.63
C SER A 297 -12.75 13.63 -16.39
N GLY A 298 -14.08 13.71 -16.50
CA GLY A 298 -14.93 12.66 -17.05
C GLY A 298 -15.35 11.63 -16.00
N SER A 299 -16.65 11.32 -15.95
CA SER A 299 -17.25 10.41 -14.98
C SER A 299 -16.77 8.96 -15.14
N GLU A 300 -16.58 8.49 -16.38
CA GLU A 300 -16.22 7.09 -16.69
C GLU A 300 -14.92 6.64 -15.98
N LYS A 301 -13.86 7.46 -16.06
CA LYS A 301 -12.57 7.22 -15.37
C LYS A 301 -12.74 7.12 -13.85
N ILE A 302 -13.73 7.78 -13.29
CA ILE A 302 -13.99 7.88 -11.84
C ILE A 302 -15.03 6.84 -11.37
N ILE A 303 -15.78 6.21 -12.27
CA ILE A 303 -16.86 5.26 -11.94
C ILE A 303 -16.53 3.80 -12.35
N ASP A 304 -15.51 3.54 -13.19
CA ASP A 304 -15.15 2.18 -13.63
C ASP A 304 -15.13 1.11 -12.50
N ASN A 305 -15.93 0.07 -12.68
CA ASN A 305 -16.16 -1.02 -11.72
C ASN A 305 -15.20 -2.22 -11.88
N SER A 306 -14.31 -2.23 -12.88
CA SER A 306 -13.32 -3.31 -13.12
C SER A 306 -12.51 -3.66 -11.86
N THR A 307 -12.15 -2.64 -11.09
CA THR A 307 -11.41 -2.72 -9.83
C THR A 307 -12.19 -3.44 -8.73
N ILE A 308 -13.53 -3.31 -8.70
CA ILE A 308 -14.39 -3.95 -7.70
C ILE A 308 -14.57 -5.44 -8.03
N GLN A 309 -14.79 -5.77 -9.30
CA GLN A 309 -14.86 -7.17 -9.75
C GLN A 309 -13.56 -7.92 -9.42
N SER A 310 -12.42 -7.29 -9.67
CA SER A 310 -11.10 -7.83 -9.32
C SER A 310 -10.96 -8.07 -7.80
N ARG A 311 -11.35 -7.09 -6.97
CA ARG A 311 -11.29 -7.20 -5.49
C ARG A 311 -12.19 -8.29 -4.94
N MET A 312 -13.37 -8.52 -5.54
CA MET A 312 -14.28 -9.59 -5.12
C MET A 312 -13.63 -10.99 -5.21
N HIS A 313 -12.78 -11.22 -6.22
CA HIS A 313 -11.98 -12.45 -6.30
C HIS A 313 -10.99 -12.56 -5.13
N TYR A 314 -10.29 -11.47 -4.79
CA TYR A 314 -9.29 -11.46 -3.72
C TYR A 314 -9.95 -11.68 -2.35
N TRP A 315 -11.13 -11.11 -2.14
CA TRP A 315 -11.91 -11.28 -0.90
C TRP A 315 -12.45 -12.70 -0.76
N LYS A 316 -12.90 -13.33 -1.86
CA LYS A 316 -13.29 -14.74 -1.86
C LYS A 316 -12.10 -15.67 -1.56
N ALA A 317 -10.92 -15.37 -2.09
CA ALA A 317 -9.70 -16.11 -1.77
C ALA A 317 -9.27 -15.93 -0.29
N SER A 318 -9.36 -14.71 0.26
CA SER A 318 -9.18 -14.49 1.71
C SER A 318 -10.21 -15.24 2.56
N GLN A 319 -11.46 -15.36 2.10
CA GLN A 319 -12.47 -16.15 2.79
C GLN A 319 -12.11 -17.64 2.81
N GLY A 320 -11.61 -18.19 1.70
CA GLY A 320 -11.09 -19.56 1.64
C GLY A 320 -9.95 -19.77 2.64
N MET A 321 -8.89 -18.94 2.58
CA MET A 321 -7.78 -18.96 3.54
C MET A 321 -8.21 -18.95 5.01
N PHE A 322 -9.25 -18.17 5.34
CA PHE A 322 -9.81 -18.13 6.69
C PHE A 322 -10.59 -19.41 7.03
N LEU A 323 -11.41 -19.94 6.12
CA LEU A 323 -12.13 -21.19 6.35
C LEU A 323 -11.18 -22.40 6.47
N ASP A 324 -10.06 -22.38 5.76
CA ASP A 324 -9.00 -23.39 5.84
C ASP A 324 -8.22 -23.32 7.17
N ASN A 325 -8.06 -22.13 7.75
CA ASN A 325 -7.26 -21.89 8.97
C ASN A 325 -7.98 -20.89 9.94
N PRO A 326 -9.15 -21.18 10.50
CA PRO A 326 -10.00 -20.16 11.15
C PRO A 326 -9.42 -19.58 12.45
N VAL A 327 -8.64 -20.35 13.20
CA VAL A 327 -8.02 -19.86 14.45
C VAL A 327 -6.79 -19.00 14.16
N THR A 328 -5.90 -19.48 13.29
CA THR A 328 -4.52 -18.95 13.17
C THR A 328 -4.24 -18.21 11.86
N GLY A 329 -5.14 -18.31 10.87
CA GLY A 329 -4.94 -17.84 9.50
C GLY A 329 -3.87 -18.64 8.76
N VAL A 330 -3.58 -18.26 7.52
CA VAL A 330 -2.45 -18.84 6.76
C VAL A 330 -1.08 -18.45 7.33
N GLY A 331 -1.04 -17.54 8.31
CA GLY A 331 0.17 -16.97 8.89
C GLY A 331 0.36 -15.52 8.43
N ALA A 332 0.94 -14.72 9.31
CA ALA A 332 1.15 -13.30 9.03
C ALA A 332 2.20 -13.08 7.93
N GLY A 333 1.90 -12.15 7.03
CA GLY A 333 2.64 -11.90 5.79
C GLY A 333 2.47 -12.97 4.69
N GLN A 334 1.76 -14.08 4.95
CA GLN A 334 1.69 -15.22 4.02
C GLN A 334 0.59 -15.09 2.96
N TRP A 335 -0.27 -14.05 2.99
CA TRP A 335 -1.39 -13.92 2.03
C TRP A 335 -0.96 -14.07 0.58
N LYS A 336 0.14 -13.39 0.21
CA LYS A 336 0.73 -13.39 -1.14
C LYS A 336 1.26 -14.76 -1.59
N ILE A 337 1.63 -15.64 -0.66
CA ILE A 337 2.13 -17.00 -0.93
C ILE A 337 0.98 -18.01 -1.00
N ALA A 338 -0.03 -17.84 -0.15
CA ALA A 338 -1.24 -18.67 -0.14
C ALA A 338 -2.17 -18.38 -1.33
N TYR A 339 -2.24 -17.12 -1.80
CA TYR A 339 -3.21 -16.66 -2.78
C TYR A 339 -3.28 -17.46 -4.09
N PRO A 340 -2.16 -17.83 -4.76
CA PRO A 340 -2.24 -18.61 -6.00
C PRO A 340 -2.87 -20.00 -5.81
N GLY A 341 -2.71 -20.61 -4.62
CA GLY A 341 -3.32 -21.90 -4.27
C GLY A 341 -4.85 -21.85 -4.11
N GLN A 342 -5.42 -20.66 -3.88
CA GLN A 342 -6.88 -20.43 -3.86
C GLN A 342 -7.47 -20.27 -5.29
N GLY A 343 -6.62 -20.34 -6.33
CA GLY A 343 -6.99 -20.28 -7.73
C GLY A 343 -7.03 -18.87 -8.32
N LEU A 344 -6.45 -18.73 -9.51
CA LEU A 344 -6.31 -17.46 -10.24
C LEU A 344 -7.32 -17.30 -11.39
N LYS A 345 -8.20 -18.30 -11.61
CA LYS A 345 -9.27 -18.26 -12.62
C LYS A 345 -10.24 -17.10 -12.35
N GLY A 346 -10.21 -16.09 -13.22
CA GLY A 346 -10.98 -14.84 -13.07
C GLY A 346 -10.11 -13.60 -12.92
N THR A 347 -8.82 -13.76 -12.66
CA THR A 347 -7.81 -12.70 -12.78
C THR A 347 -7.42 -12.45 -14.24
N ASN A 348 -6.64 -11.38 -14.49
CA ASN A 348 -6.13 -11.08 -15.83
C ASN A 348 -4.96 -12.00 -16.23
N ASP A 349 -4.66 -12.07 -17.53
CA ASP A 349 -3.61 -12.94 -18.07
C ASP A 349 -2.20 -12.66 -17.52
N SER A 350 -1.87 -11.44 -17.09
CA SER A 350 -0.56 -11.16 -16.49
C SER A 350 -0.41 -11.91 -15.15
N VAL A 351 -1.48 -11.92 -14.36
CA VAL A 351 -1.57 -12.69 -13.11
C VAL A 351 -1.59 -14.19 -13.40
N MET A 352 -2.44 -14.65 -14.33
CA MET A 352 -2.51 -16.07 -14.68
C MET A 352 -1.19 -16.64 -15.24
N ASN A 353 -0.37 -15.81 -15.90
CA ASN A 353 0.96 -16.20 -16.37
C ASN A 353 2.08 -16.05 -15.32
N GLY A 354 1.80 -15.47 -14.15
CA GLY A 354 2.82 -15.18 -13.12
C GLY A 354 3.69 -13.96 -13.42
N ALA A 355 3.36 -13.16 -14.44
CA ALA A 355 4.06 -11.92 -14.79
C ALA A 355 3.63 -10.72 -13.92
N THR A 356 2.60 -10.86 -13.09
CA THR A 356 2.21 -9.86 -12.08
C THR A 356 1.62 -10.55 -10.86
N SER A 357 2.29 -10.44 -9.72
CA SER A 357 1.79 -10.95 -8.44
C SER A 357 0.79 -10.00 -7.81
N ILE A 358 -0.34 -10.54 -7.37
CA ILE A 358 -1.26 -9.85 -6.45
C ILE A 358 -0.79 -10.20 -5.04
N VAL A 359 -0.48 -9.20 -4.21
CA VAL A 359 0.20 -9.43 -2.93
C VAL A 359 -0.58 -8.96 -1.69
N ARG A 360 -1.79 -8.42 -1.85
CA ARG A 360 -2.72 -8.05 -0.76
C ARG A 360 -4.16 -7.90 -1.27
N PRO A 361 -5.22 -8.11 -0.44
CA PRO A 361 -6.62 -8.08 -0.88
C PRO A 361 -7.25 -6.68 -0.94
N HIS A 362 -6.50 -5.59 -0.73
CA HIS A 362 -7.00 -4.20 -0.66
C HIS A 362 -8.16 -3.97 0.34
N ASN A 363 -8.09 -4.65 1.50
CA ASN A 363 -8.93 -4.39 2.67
C ASN A 363 -8.21 -4.95 3.91
N ASP A 364 -7.86 -4.09 4.87
CA ASP A 364 -7.04 -4.47 6.03
C ASP A 364 -7.74 -5.46 6.98
N LEU A 365 -9.07 -5.39 7.12
CA LEU A 365 -9.84 -6.32 7.95
C LEU A 365 -9.87 -7.73 7.34
N ILE A 366 -10.13 -7.82 6.03
CA ILE A 366 -10.12 -9.08 5.28
C ILE A 366 -8.70 -9.66 5.21
N TRP A 367 -7.68 -8.80 5.06
CA TRP A 367 -6.27 -9.23 5.07
C TRP A 367 -5.90 -9.86 6.42
N LEU A 368 -6.13 -9.14 7.54
CA LEU A 368 -5.87 -9.67 8.89
C LEU A 368 -6.67 -10.93 9.22
N LEU A 369 -7.94 -11.01 8.79
CA LEU A 369 -8.78 -12.21 8.97
C LEU A 369 -8.12 -13.43 8.30
N SER A 370 -7.70 -13.30 7.03
CA SER A 370 -7.04 -14.41 6.31
C SER A 370 -5.64 -14.75 6.85
N GLU A 371 -4.86 -13.77 7.30
CA GLU A 371 -3.49 -13.99 7.78
C GLU A 371 -3.41 -14.45 9.25
N THR A 372 -4.34 -14.04 10.10
CA THR A 372 -4.25 -14.23 11.56
C THR A 372 -5.44 -14.99 12.18
N GLY A 373 -6.46 -15.33 11.38
CA GLY A 373 -7.66 -16.00 11.87
C GLY A 373 -8.42 -15.12 12.86
N ILE A 374 -8.77 -15.67 14.02
CA ILE A 374 -9.41 -14.90 15.11
C ILE A 374 -8.51 -13.80 15.70
N GLY A 375 -7.22 -13.74 15.33
CA GLY A 375 -6.33 -12.62 15.67
C GLY A 375 -6.84 -11.25 15.22
N VAL A 376 -7.66 -11.20 14.17
CA VAL A 376 -8.33 -9.97 13.72
C VAL A 376 -9.22 -9.33 14.81
N LEU A 377 -9.67 -10.12 15.80
CA LEU A 377 -10.46 -9.61 16.93
C LEU A 377 -9.70 -8.57 17.76
N PHE A 378 -8.37 -8.63 17.85
CA PHE A 378 -7.58 -7.57 18.49
C PHE A 378 -7.70 -6.24 17.76
N PHE A 379 -7.70 -6.24 16.42
CA PHE A 379 -7.86 -5.02 15.62
C PHE A 379 -9.32 -4.52 15.64
N ILE A 380 -10.30 -5.42 15.58
CA ILE A 380 -11.72 -5.06 15.69
C ILE A 380 -12.02 -4.46 17.08
N ALA A 381 -11.49 -5.05 18.16
CA ALA A 381 -11.62 -4.51 19.51
C ALA A 381 -10.90 -3.16 19.66
N LEU A 382 -9.71 -2.98 19.07
CA LEU A 382 -8.99 -1.71 19.03
C LEU A 382 -9.82 -0.60 18.36
N ILE A 383 -10.45 -0.89 17.21
CA ILE A 383 -11.37 0.03 16.53
C ILE A 383 -12.58 0.33 17.42
N GLY A 384 -13.20 -0.71 18.02
CA GLY A 384 -14.33 -0.56 18.93
C GLY A 384 -14.03 0.34 20.13
N LEU A 385 -12.86 0.18 20.75
CA LEU A 385 -12.38 1.03 21.85
C LEU A 385 -12.22 2.49 21.42
N CYS A 386 -11.67 2.74 20.22
CA CYS A 386 -11.53 4.10 19.67
C CYS A 386 -12.89 4.74 19.39
N LEU A 387 -13.86 3.98 18.83
CA LEU A 387 -15.23 4.45 18.62
C LEU A 387 -15.95 4.73 19.96
N ILE A 388 -15.76 3.89 20.98
CA ILE A 388 -16.28 4.13 22.32
C ILE A 388 -15.67 5.39 22.94
N HIS A 389 -14.36 5.62 22.78
CA HIS A 389 -13.72 6.87 23.21
C HIS A 389 -14.29 8.09 22.48
N LEU A 390 -14.45 8.00 21.17
CA LEU A 390 -14.98 9.04 20.29
C LEU A 390 -16.40 9.51 20.70
N PHE A 391 -17.26 8.59 21.15
CA PHE A 391 -18.63 8.91 21.60
C PHE A 391 -18.78 9.16 23.12
N ARG A 392 -17.80 8.80 23.96
CA ARG A 392 -17.85 9.03 25.43
C ARG A 392 -16.99 10.20 25.92
N HIS A 393 -15.80 10.40 25.35
CA HIS A 393 -14.81 11.35 25.86
C HIS A 393 -14.83 12.63 25.03
N LYS A 394 -15.31 13.73 25.64
CA LYS A 394 -15.44 15.08 25.03
C LYS A 394 -14.10 15.80 24.76
N GLY A 395 -13.00 15.06 24.66
CA GLY A 395 -11.63 15.58 24.52
C GLY A 395 -11.25 15.90 23.06
N GLN A 396 -10.03 15.53 22.66
CA GLN A 396 -9.56 15.71 21.28
C GLN A 396 -10.26 14.76 20.29
N LEU A 397 -11.53 15.08 19.96
CA LEU A 397 -12.37 14.47 18.91
C LEU A 397 -11.59 14.11 17.65
N ILE A 398 -10.65 14.97 17.29
CA ILE A 398 -9.87 14.94 16.08
C ILE A 398 -8.94 13.71 15.96
N PHE A 399 -8.49 13.11 17.07
CA PHE A 399 -7.79 11.82 17.02
C PHE A 399 -8.73 10.65 16.67
N GLY A 400 -10.02 10.73 17.02
CA GLY A 400 -11.01 9.78 16.56
C GLY A 400 -11.36 9.96 15.08
N LEU A 401 -11.31 11.20 14.58
CA LEU A 401 -11.36 11.45 13.13
C LEU A 401 -10.14 10.83 12.41
N THR A 402 -8.95 10.81 13.03
CA THR A 402 -7.81 10.02 12.53
C THR A 402 -8.12 8.52 12.46
N THR A 403 -8.81 7.95 13.45
CA THR A 403 -9.27 6.55 13.40
C THR A 403 -10.30 6.32 12.29
N ILE A 404 -11.28 7.21 12.12
CA ILE A 404 -12.28 7.10 11.02
C ILE A 404 -11.60 7.19 9.65
N ALA A 405 -10.60 8.07 9.49
CA ALA A 405 -9.79 8.13 8.27
C ALA A 405 -9.04 6.82 8.01
N PHE A 406 -8.35 6.29 9.02
CA PHE A 406 -7.58 5.05 8.93
C PHE A 406 -8.46 3.85 8.57
N VAL A 407 -9.54 3.63 9.32
CA VAL A 407 -10.46 2.49 9.11
C VAL A 407 -11.24 2.66 7.81
N GLY A 408 -11.77 3.86 7.51
CA GLY A 408 -12.52 4.13 6.28
C GLY A 408 -11.69 3.93 5.02
N TYR A 409 -10.39 4.29 5.05
CA TYR A 409 -9.46 3.98 3.97
C TYR A 409 -9.09 2.49 3.93
N GLY A 410 -8.91 1.85 5.10
CA GLY A 410 -8.62 0.42 5.24
C GLY A 410 -9.74 -0.53 4.82
N LEU A 411 -10.96 -0.04 4.57
CA LEU A 411 -12.01 -0.84 3.91
C LEU A 411 -11.77 -1.05 2.41
N ALA A 412 -10.90 -0.24 1.79
CA ALA A 412 -10.65 -0.25 0.35
C ALA A 412 -9.16 -0.22 -0.03
N GLU A 413 -8.24 -0.05 0.92
CA GLU A 413 -6.79 -0.08 0.74
C GLU A 413 -6.13 -0.65 2.03
N PHE A 414 -4.83 -0.41 2.22
CA PHE A 414 -3.97 -1.15 3.18
C PHE A 414 -3.11 -0.24 4.10
N PRO A 415 -3.71 0.67 4.90
CA PRO A 415 -2.98 1.59 5.77
C PRO A 415 -2.12 0.94 6.87
N LEU A 416 -2.42 -0.28 7.34
CA LEU A 416 -1.58 -1.04 8.30
C LEU A 416 -0.16 -1.33 7.78
N GLU A 417 0.06 -1.23 6.46
CA GLU A 417 1.37 -1.44 5.84
C GLU A 417 2.21 -0.15 5.75
N ARG A 418 1.60 1.03 5.87
CA ARG A 418 2.24 2.28 5.44
C ARG A 418 2.54 3.21 6.61
N ALA A 419 3.83 3.43 6.88
CA ALA A 419 4.31 4.18 8.05
C ALA A 419 3.74 5.60 8.20
N THR A 420 3.53 6.35 7.10
CA THR A 420 2.89 7.70 7.16
C THR A 420 1.41 7.67 7.54
N LEU A 421 0.77 6.49 7.53
CA LEU A 421 -0.62 6.27 7.92
C LEU A 421 -0.69 5.60 9.31
N LEU A 422 0.16 4.58 9.53
CA LEU A 422 0.30 3.84 10.78
C LEU A 422 0.75 4.72 11.95
N ILE A 423 1.68 5.67 11.74
CA ILE A 423 2.22 6.50 12.82
C ILE A 423 1.22 7.57 13.32
N PRO A 424 0.51 8.34 12.48
CA PRO A 424 -0.58 9.19 12.94
C PRO A 424 -1.70 8.43 13.66
N PHE A 425 -1.99 7.19 13.24
CA PHE A 425 -2.90 6.30 13.96
C PHE A 425 -2.36 5.89 15.33
N ALA A 426 -1.09 5.47 15.44
CA ALA A 426 -0.44 5.14 16.71
C ALA A 426 -0.43 6.32 17.71
N VAL A 427 -0.21 7.55 17.22
CA VAL A 427 -0.30 8.76 18.06
C VAL A 427 -1.75 9.00 18.56
N ALA A 428 -2.75 8.75 17.71
CA ALA A 428 -4.17 8.81 18.10
C ALA A 428 -4.54 7.74 19.16
N LEU A 429 -4.07 6.51 19.00
CA LEU A 429 -4.22 5.44 19.99
C LEU A 429 -3.59 5.84 21.33
N GLY A 430 -2.40 6.43 21.30
CA GLY A 430 -1.72 6.92 22.50
C GLY A 430 -2.49 8.03 23.20
N TYR A 431 -3.08 8.96 22.46
CA TYR A 431 -3.99 9.96 23.04
C TYR A 431 -5.17 9.29 23.75
N PHE A 432 -5.85 8.34 23.13
CA PHE A 432 -6.97 7.65 23.77
C PHE A 432 -6.54 6.91 25.03
N SER A 433 -5.45 6.14 24.97
CA SER A 433 -4.84 5.48 26.12
C SER A 433 -4.48 6.46 27.26
N SER A 434 -4.00 7.66 26.93
CA SER A 434 -3.72 8.70 27.93
C SER A 434 -4.92 9.08 28.80
N THR A 435 -6.14 8.92 28.25
CA THR A 435 -7.43 9.21 28.89
C THR A 435 -8.21 7.97 29.35
N SER A 436 -7.71 6.76 29.04
CA SER A 436 -8.36 5.48 29.35
C SER A 436 -8.08 5.03 30.78
N LYS A 437 -8.94 4.14 31.32
CA LYS A 437 -8.63 3.44 32.58
C LYS A 437 -7.38 2.56 32.40
N VAL A 438 -6.40 2.75 33.27
CA VAL A 438 -5.22 1.88 33.37
C VAL A 438 -5.64 0.52 33.95
N ILE A 439 -5.18 -0.56 33.31
CA ILE A 439 -5.43 -1.95 33.72
C ILE A 439 -4.20 -2.49 34.47
N LEU A 440 -3.01 -2.26 33.92
CA LEU A 440 -1.74 -2.66 34.53
C LEU A 440 -0.74 -1.49 34.44
N SER A 441 0.00 -1.24 35.52
CA SER A 441 1.14 -0.33 35.50
C SER A 441 2.41 -1.14 35.76
N THR A 442 3.39 -1.07 34.86
CA THR A 442 4.72 -1.60 35.16
C THR A 442 5.48 -0.65 36.08
N THR A 443 6.53 -1.14 36.73
CA THR A 443 7.61 -0.26 37.18
C THR A 443 8.36 0.31 35.96
N LYS A 444 9.15 1.37 36.16
CA LYS A 444 9.86 2.08 35.10
C LYS A 444 10.76 1.17 34.24
N LEU A 445 11.55 0.30 34.86
CA LEU A 445 12.59 -0.47 34.17
C LEU A 445 12.03 -1.54 33.20
N PRO A 446 11.09 -2.44 33.59
CA PRO A 446 10.51 -3.40 32.65
C PRO A 446 9.74 -2.72 31.50
N GLY A 447 9.03 -1.63 31.79
CA GLY A 447 8.32 -0.84 30.77
C GLY A 447 9.28 -0.24 29.74
N LEU A 448 10.38 0.35 30.19
CA LEU A 448 11.44 0.88 29.34
C LEU A 448 12.07 -0.22 28.48
N ILE A 449 12.44 -1.36 29.08
CA ILE A 449 13.07 -2.49 28.39
C ILE A 449 12.14 -3.06 27.31
N CYS A 450 10.89 -3.38 27.65
CA CYS A 450 9.91 -3.95 26.72
C CYS A 450 9.64 -3.02 25.52
N THR A 451 9.38 -1.73 25.80
CA THR A 451 9.13 -0.73 24.75
C THR A 451 10.37 -0.55 23.86
N SER A 452 11.57 -0.53 24.44
CA SER A 452 12.83 -0.38 23.68
C SER A 452 13.15 -1.61 22.84
N ALA A 453 12.92 -2.82 23.37
CA ALA A 453 13.18 -4.07 22.66
C ALA A 453 12.28 -4.24 21.43
N LEU A 454 10.98 -3.94 21.56
CA LEU A 454 10.03 -3.99 20.43
C LEU A 454 10.33 -2.95 19.34
N LEU A 455 10.75 -1.74 19.73
CA LEU A 455 11.18 -0.72 18.77
C LEU A 455 12.52 -1.08 18.12
N PHE A 456 13.50 -1.59 18.88
CA PHE A 456 14.77 -2.05 18.34
C PHE A 456 14.58 -3.21 17.35
N TYR A 457 13.71 -4.17 17.67
CA TYR A 457 13.29 -5.23 16.75
C TYR A 457 12.68 -4.65 15.46
N SER A 458 11.75 -3.70 15.58
CA SER A 458 11.17 -3.02 14.41
C SER A 458 12.24 -2.35 13.53
N ILE A 459 13.24 -1.69 14.12
CA ILE A 459 14.34 -1.04 13.39
C ILE A 459 15.25 -2.07 12.72
N LEU A 460 15.63 -3.13 13.44
CA LEU A 460 16.50 -4.21 12.96
C LEU A 460 15.90 -4.91 11.73
N ILE A 461 14.63 -5.34 11.82
CA ILE A 461 13.91 -5.96 10.70
C ILE A 461 13.80 -4.99 9.52
N SER A 462 13.44 -3.72 9.79
CA SER A 462 13.33 -2.71 8.73
C SER A 462 14.64 -2.49 7.99
N TYR A 463 15.76 -2.33 8.70
CA TYR A 463 17.08 -2.11 8.10
C TYR A 463 17.57 -3.35 7.34
N SER A 464 17.36 -4.55 7.90
CA SER A 464 17.71 -5.80 7.20
C SER A 464 16.91 -5.99 5.91
N ARG A 465 15.62 -5.63 5.92
CA ARG A 465 14.77 -5.67 4.72
C ARG A 465 15.17 -4.63 3.69
N MET A 466 15.53 -3.41 4.09
CA MET A 466 16.09 -2.41 3.16
C MET A 466 17.34 -2.91 2.43
N ASN A 467 18.25 -3.59 3.13
CA ASN A 467 19.49 -4.11 2.52
C ASN A 467 19.19 -5.24 1.53
N GLY A 468 18.34 -6.21 1.91
CA GLY A 468 17.90 -7.26 1.00
C GLY A 468 17.15 -6.72 -0.22
N GLU A 469 16.29 -5.74 -0.04
CA GLU A 469 15.49 -5.11 -1.10
C GLU A 469 16.35 -4.31 -2.10
N LYS A 470 17.41 -3.65 -1.62
CA LYS A 470 18.41 -2.98 -2.47
C LYS A 470 19.11 -3.98 -3.39
N ASP A 471 19.57 -5.11 -2.85
CA ASP A 471 20.26 -6.13 -3.64
C ASP A 471 19.27 -6.89 -4.54
N ALA A 472 18.03 -7.13 -4.10
CA ALA A 472 16.96 -7.65 -4.96
C ALA A 472 16.64 -6.72 -6.15
N SER A 473 16.74 -5.40 -5.96
CA SER A 473 16.65 -4.43 -7.06
C SER A 473 17.78 -4.59 -8.08
N LEU A 474 19.01 -4.88 -7.61
CA LEU A 474 20.16 -5.15 -8.48
C LEU A 474 20.04 -6.52 -9.18
N ALA A 475 19.48 -7.54 -8.54
CA ALA A 475 19.18 -8.83 -9.16
C ALA A 475 18.12 -8.71 -10.26
N LEU A 476 17.08 -7.88 -10.04
CA LEU A 476 16.03 -7.59 -11.00
C LEU A 476 16.54 -6.80 -12.22
N ASP A 477 17.41 -5.81 -12.01
CA ASP A 477 18.13 -5.14 -13.11
C ASP A 477 19.03 -6.13 -13.88
N GLY A 478 19.66 -7.09 -13.17
CA GLY A 478 20.35 -8.22 -13.78
C GLY A 478 19.45 -9.03 -14.70
N TYR A 479 18.22 -9.34 -14.27
CA TYR A 479 17.23 -10.04 -15.10
C TYR A 479 16.79 -9.24 -16.32
N GLN A 480 16.48 -7.94 -16.15
CA GLN A 480 16.08 -7.05 -17.23
C GLN A 480 17.18 -6.86 -18.28
N SER A 481 18.44 -6.73 -17.84
CA SER A 481 19.63 -6.63 -18.70
C SER A 481 20.15 -7.99 -19.21
N LYS A 482 19.56 -9.11 -18.78
CA LYS A 482 20.01 -10.50 -19.01
C LYS A 482 21.44 -10.78 -18.50
N ASN A 483 21.93 -9.98 -17.55
CA ASN A 483 23.21 -10.17 -16.90
C ASN A 483 23.09 -11.20 -15.77
N THR A 484 23.33 -12.46 -16.13
CA THR A 484 23.25 -13.64 -15.24
C THR A 484 24.11 -13.52 -13.99
N LYS A 485 25.35 -13.03 -14.13
CA LYS A 485 26.26 -12.79 -13.01
C LYS A 485 25.64 -11.83 -12.00
N LYS A 486 25.02 -10.75 -12.48
CA LYS A 486 24.31 -9.77 -11.64
C LYS A 486 23.07 -10.40 -10.98
N MET A 487 22.29 -11.21 -11.72
CA MET A 487 21.17 -11.96 -11.14
C MET A 487 21.62 -12.84 -9.97
N ILE A 488 22.58 -13.73 -10.20
CA ILE A 488 23.04 -14.74 -9.22
C ILE A 488 23.70 -14.06 -8.02
N GLN A 489 24.63 -13.13 -8.26
CA GLN A 489 25.39 -12.47 -7.18
C GLN A 489 24.47 -11.70 -6.24
N TYR A 490 23.59 -10.85 -6.76
CA TYR A 490 22.78 -9.97 -5.91
C TYR A 490 21.54 -10.67 -5.33
N SER A 491 20.98 -11.70 -5.98
CA SER A 491 19.93 -12.51 -5.34
C SER A 491 20.49 -13.33 -4.19
N ALA A 492 21.70 -13.89 -4.32
CA ALA A 492 22.39 -14.54 -3.19
C ALA A 492 22.71 -13.54 -2.07
N SER A 493 23.20 -12.33 -2.40
CA SER A 493 23.51 -11.25 -1.44
C SER A 493 22.28 -10.73 -0.68
N ALA A 494 21.11 -10.67 -1.34
CA ALA A 494 19.87 -10.20 -0.75
C ALA A 494 19.31 -11.11 0.36
N ARG A 495 19.71 -12.40 0.40
CA ARG A 495 19.14 -13.40 1.29
C ARG A 495 19.55 -13.18 2.74
N SER A 496 18.56 -13.11 3.63
CA SER A 496 18.76 -13.10 5.08
C SER A 496 17.56 -13.74 5.79
N PRO A 497 17.67 -14.10 7.08
CA PRO A 497 16.52 -14.56 7.88
C PRO A 497 15.35 -13.57 7.93
N PHE A 498 15.57 -12.32 7.50
CA PHE A 498 14.58 -11.25 7.46
C PHE A 498 14.23 -10.79 6.03
N PHE A 499 14.79 -11.41 4.99
CA PHE A 499 14.46 -11.15 3.59
C PHE A 499 14.70 -12.39 2.71
N GLU A 500 13.62 -13.04 2.27
CA GLU A 500 13.66 -14.26 1.43
C GLU A 500 13.19 -14.02 -0.03
N MET A 501 12.43 -12.94 -0.26
CA MET A 501 11.74 -12.65 -1.53
C MET A 501 11.53 -11.15 -1.77
N ASP A 502 11.37 -10.76 -3.03
CA ASP A 502 11.17 -9.37 -3.44
C ASP A 502 9.74 -8.83 -3.19
N ILE A 503 9.53 -7.52 -3.43
CA ILE A 503 8.20 -6.91 -3.30
C ILE A 503 7.19 -7.42 -4.35
N PHE A 504 7.67 -8.10 -5.40
CA PHE A 504 6.90 -8.70 -6.48
C PHE A 504 6.60 -10.18 -6.23
N ASN A 505 6.90 -10.69 -5.03
CA ASN A 505 6.64 -12.05 -4.54
C ASN A 505 7.51 -13.15 -5.18
N ASN A 506 8.62 -12.81 -5.82
CA ASN A 506 9.61 -13.77 -6.32
C ASN A 506 10.62 -14.12 -5.21
N PRO A 507 10.79 -15.40 -4.82
CA PRO A 507 11.87 -15.84 -3.95
C PRO A 507 13.25 -15.55 -4.55
N MET A 508 14.23 -15.13 -3.74
CA MET A 508 15.60 -14.89 -4.23
C MET A 508 16.23 -16.10 -4.95
N PRO A 509 16.05 -17.36 -4.49
CA PRO A 509 16.58 -18.54 -5.21
C PRO A 509 16.01 -18.74 -6.62
N TYR A 510 14.86 -18.15 -6.97
CA TYR A 510 14.33 -18.18 -8.34
C TYR A 510 15.25 -17.40 -9.31
N PHE A 511 15.79 -16.25 -8.89
CA PHE A 511 16.76 -15.49 -9.69
C PHE A 511 18.11 -16.21 -9.80
N GLU A 512 18.56 -16.87 -8.73
CA GLU A 512 19.75 -17.75 -8.77
C GLU A 512 19.56 -18.88 -9.80
N GLY A 513 18.47 -19.66 -9.68
CA GLY A 513 18.18 -20.80 -10.56
C GLY A 513 17.97 -20.39 -12.02
N LEU A 514 17.29 -19.27 -12.26
CA LEU A 514 17.10 -18.73 -13.61
C LEU A 514 18.40 -18.21 -14.22
N GLY A 515 19.26 -17.56 -13.43
CA GLY A 515 20.58 -17.12 -13.86
C GLY A 515 21.47 -18.29 -14.29
N ILE A 516 21.55 -19.35 -13.48
CA ILE A 516 22.34 -20.56 -13.79
C ILE A 516 21.80 -21.23 -15.07
N LEU A 517 20.49 -21.30 -15.25
CA LEU A 517 19.89 -21.88 -16.46
C LEU A 517 20.19 -21.03 -17.71
N MET A 518 20.19 -19.71 -17.58
CA MET A 518 20.57 -18.79 -18.67
C MET A 518 22.05 -18.91 -19.05
N GLU A 519 22.96 -19.11 -18.09
CA GLU A 519 24.39 -19.37 -18.38
C GLU A 519 24.62 -20.73 -19.05
N ALA A 520 23.80 -21.73 -18.72
CA ALA A 520 23.89 -23.07 -19.32
C ALA A 520 23.28 -23.16 -20.74
N GLY A 521 22.58 -22.11 -21.20
CA GLY A 521 22.12 -21.99 -22.58
C GLY A 521 21.02 -22.97 -23.01
N GLN A 522 21.00 -23.34 -24.30
CA GLN A 522 19.95 -24.19 -24.87
C GLN A 522 20.10 -25.67 -24.53
N ASN A 523 21.35 -26.14 -24.35
CA ASN A 523 21.70 -27.54 -24.08
C ASN A 523 22.44 -27.65 -22.73
N PRO A 524 21.77 -27.40 -21.60
CA PRO A 524 22.38 -27.41 -20.28
C PRO A 524 22.83 -28.83 -19.89
N SER A 525 24.00 -28.96 -19.26
CA SER A 525 24.48 -30.24 -18.73
C SER A 525 23.67 -30.69 -17.52
N SER A 526 23.63 -32.00 -17.24
CA SER A 526 22.92 -32.56 -16.07
C SER A 526 23.39 -31.96 -14.73
N SER A 527 24.66 -31.53 -14.65
CA SER A 527 25.21 -30.81 -13.49
C SER A 527 24.62 -29.40 -13.35
N ALA A 528 24.43 -28.67 -14.46
CA ALA A 528 23.75 -27.38 -14.47
C ALA A 528 22.26 -27.54 -14.15
N LEU A 529 21.57 -28.51 -14.76
CA LEU A 529 20.16 -28.82 -14.49
C LEU A 529 19.92 -29.14 -13.01
N LYS A 530 20.75 -30.00 -12.39
CA LYS A 530 20.67 -30.32 -10.96
C LYS A 530 20.87 -29.09 -10.05
N LYS A 531 21.78 -28.17 -10.41
CA LYS A 531 21.96 -26.89 -9.70
C LYS A 531 20.74 -25.96 -9.84
N CYS A 532 20.16 -25.87 -11.05
CA CYS A 532 18.95 -25.09 -11.28
C CYS A 532 17.76 -25.65 -10.51
N ALA A 533 17.56 -26.97 -10.54
CA ALA A 533 16.48 -27.66 -9.84
C ALA A 533 16.56 -27.45 -8.32
N ALA A 534 17.75 -27.56 -7.73
CA ALA A 534 17.95 -27.24 -6.31
C ALA A 534 17.55 -25.80 -5.97
N LYS A 535 17.86 -24.82 -6.83
CA LYS A 535 17.52 -23.41 -6.61
C LYS A 535 16.04 -23.10 -6.83
N PHE A 536 15.37 -23.77 -7.77
CA PHE A 536 13.91 -23.67 -7.88
C PHE A 536 13.21 -24.40 -6.73
N GLN A 537 13.79 -25.47 -6.17
CA GLN A 537 13.29 -26.15 -4.97
C GLN A 537 13.41 -25.25 -3.72
N GLU A 538 14.57 -24.61 -3.50
CA GLU A 538 14.72 -23.57 -2.44
C GLU A 538 13.67 -22.44 -2.60
N ALA A 539 13.33 -22.06 -3.84
CA ALA A 539 12.28 -21.06 -4.09
C ALA A 539 10.87 -21.60 -3.77
N LEU A 540 10.60 -22.89 -4.00
CA LEU A 540 9.31 -23.53 -3.70
C LEU A 540 9.14 -23.79 -2.19
N GLU A 541 10.22 -23.95 -1.43
CA GLU A 541 10.15 -23.99 0.04
C GLU A 541 9.67 -22.65 0.63
N ILE A 542 10.17 -21.53 0.09
CA ILE A 542 9.77 -20.16 0.46
C ILE A 542 8.36 -19.82 -0.07
N HIS A 543 8.01 -20.28 -1.27
CA HIS A 543 6.71 -20.05 -1.89
C HIS A 543 6.24 -21.30 -2.67
N PRO A 544 5.51 -22.25 -2.04
CA PRO A 544 5.11 -23.51 -2.66
C PRO A 544 4.32 -23.35 -3.97
N ASN A 545 3.43 -22.36 -4.02
CA ASN A 545 2.59 -22.09 -5.18
C ASN A 545 3.25 -21.15 -6.23
N HIS A 546 4.58 -21.06 -6.28
CA HIS A 546 5.28 -20.09 -7.15
C HIS A 546 5.26 -20.54 -8.61
N LEU A 547 4.29 -20.01 -9.38
CA LEU A 547 4.03 -20.39 -10.78
C LEU A 547 5.27 -20.39 -11.68
N LEU A 548 6.20 -19.45 -11.46
CA LEU A 548 7.42 -19.35 -12.26
C LEU A 548 8.41 -20.47 -11.91
N SER A 549 8.63 -20.77 -10.62
CA SER A 549 9.48 -21.90 -10.21
C SER A 549 8.92 -23.25 -10.66
N LEU A 550 7.60 -23.47 -10.53
CA LEU A 550 6.94 -24.69 -11.00
C LEU A 550 7.09 -24.89 -12.52
N ASN A 551 6.86 -23.83 -13.31
CA ASN A 551 7.10 -23.86 -14.76
C ASN A 551 8.55 -24.21 -15.12
N GLN A 552 9.52 -23.72 -14.34
CA GLN A 552 10.94 -24.00 -14.55
C GLN A 552 11.35 -25.41 -14.12
N MET A 553 10.74 -25.97 -13.06
CA MET A 553 10.91 -27.38 -12.69
C MET A 553 10.38 -28.31 -13.79
N GLY A 554 9.17 -28.06 -14.31
CA GLY A 554 8.63 -28.79 -15.46
C GLY A 554 9.52 -28.66 -16.71
N GLN A 555 10.10 -27.48 -16.93
CA GLN A 555 11.01 -27.22 -18.05
C GLN A 555 12.33 -28.01 -17.92
N ILE A 556 12.86 -28.16 -16.70
CA ILE A 556 14.03 -28.99 -16.40
C ILE A 556 13.71 -30.46 -16.66
N ARG A 557 12.61 -30.99 -16.09
CA ARG A 557 12.21 -32.39 -16.29
C ARG A 557 11.98 -32.75 -17.77
N ARG A 558 11.40 -31.83 -18.54
CA ARG A 558 11.24 -31.97 -20.00
C ARG A 558 12.59 -32.03 -20.74
N ILE A 559 13.61 -31.31 -20.29
CA ILE A 559 14.98 -31.39 -20.86
C ILE A 559 15.68 -32.68 -20.44
N GLU A 560 15.45 -33.17 -19.22
CA GLU A 560 15.95 -34.47 -18.72
C GLU A 560 15.23 -35.67 -19.37
N GLY A 561 14.23 -35.45 -20.24
CA GLY A 561 13.43 -36.50 -20.87
C GLY A 561 12.37 -37.14 -19.95
N ASN A 562 12.27 -36.69 -18.70
CA ASN A 562 11.28 -37.15 -17.73
C ASN A 562 9.94 -36.46 -17.96
N LEU A 563 9.23 -36.92 -18.99
CA LEU A 563 7.97 -36.32 -19.45
C LEU A 563 6.82 -36.44 -18.42
N THR A 564 6.87 -37.43 -17.52
CA THR A 564 5.85 -37.62 -16.49
C THR A 564 5.97 -36.56 -15.40
N GLU A 565 7.13 -36.43 -14.74
CA GLU A 565 7.31 -35.35 -13.75
C GLU A 565 7.16 -33.96 -14.39
N ALA A 566 7.55 -33.80 -15.65
CA ALA A 566 7.32 -32.56 -16.39
C ALA A 566 5.82 -32.23 -16.53
N HIS A 567 4.99 -33.22 -16.87
CA HIS A 567 3.54 -33.11 -16.92
C HIS A 567 2.97 -32.71 -15.55
N ASP A 568 3.37 -33.40 -14.48
CA ASP A 568 2.87 -33.15 -13.11
C ASP A 568 3.14 -31.71 -12.64
N TYR A 569 4.29 -31.12 -12.96
CA TYR A 569 4.59 -29.71 -12.65
C TYR A 569 3.73 -28.72 -13.47
N TYR A 570 3.42 -29.03 -14.73
CA TYR A 570 2.56 -28.17 -15.55
C TYR A 570 1.07 -28.29 -15.20
N ASP A 571 0.58 -29.48 -14.88
CA ASP A 571 -0.80 -29.68 -14.41
C ASP A 571 -1.00 -29.03 -13.02
N GLN A 572 0.02 -29.02 -12.13
CA GLN A 572 0.01 -28.19 -10.91
C GLN A 572 -0.19 -26.69 -11.22
N VAL A 573 0.60 -26.11 -12.14
CA VAL A 573 0.44 -24.72 -12.57
C VAL A 573 -0.94 -24.46 -13.18
N LEU A 574 -1.46 -25.38 -13.99
CA LEU A 574 -2.75 -25.24 -14.68
C LEU A 574 -3.96 -25.43 -13.75
N SER A 575 -3.83 -26.22 -12.68
CA SER A 575 -4.88 -26.34 -11.66
C SER A 575 -5.14 -25.01 -10.94
N MET A 576 -4.08 -24.31 -10.54
CA MET A 576 -4.15 -22.96 -9.97
C MET A 576 -4.51 -21.90 -11.03
N SER A 577 -3.98 -22.05 -12.24
CA SER A 577 -4.10 -21.06 -13.32
C SER A 577 -4.46 -21.72 -14.67
N PRO A 578 -5.75 -21.99 -14.94
CA PRO A 578 -6.21 -22.75 -16.12
C PRO A 578 -5.99 -22.10 -17.50
N ARG A 579 -5.28 -20.96 -17.55
CA ARG A 579 -4.86 -20.25 -18.77
C ARG A 579 -3.39 -19.81 -18.72
N ASN A 580 -2.59 -20.37 -17.82
CA ASN A 580 -1.14 -20.15 -17.83
C ASN A 580 -0.59 -20.64 -19.18
N THR A 581 -0.16 -19.69 -20.00
CA THR A 581 0.11 -19.89 -21.42
C THR A 581 1.43 -20.64 -21.62
N SER A 582 2.40 -20.45 -20.70
CA SER A 582 3.65 -21.22 -20.66
C SER A 582 3.39 -22.72 -20.39
N ALA A 583 2.65 -23.02 -19.32
CA ALA A 583 2.31 -24.40 -18.95
C ALA A 583 1.44 -25.08 -20.01
N ALA A 584 0.42 -24.39 -20.54
CA ALA A 584 -0.44 -24.94 -21.59
C ALA A 584 0.33 -25.28 -22.87
N LEU A 585 1.26 -24.42 -23.32
CA LEU A 585 2.13 -24.71 -24.48
C LEU A 585 2.99 -25.96 -24.25
N ARG A 586 3.52 -26.13 -23.04
CA ARG A 586 4.35 -27.28 -22.69
C ARG A 586 3.55 -28.57 -22.51
N LEU A 587 2.31 -28.48 -22.01
CA LEU A 587 1.42 -29.63 -21.91
C LEU A 587 1.00 -30.16 -23.30
N ILE A 588 0.77 -29.27 -24.28
CA ILE A 588 0.52 -29.65 -25.69
C ILE A 588 1.71 -30.45 -26.24
N GLU A 589 2.93 -29.94 -26.08
CA GLU A 589 4.19 -30.59 -26.48
C GLU A 589 4.35 -31.96 -25.81
N ILE A 590 4.22 -32.02 -24.48
CA ILE A 590 4.45 -33.24 -23.68
C ILE A 590 3.42 -34.33 -23.99
N ARG A 591 2.12 -34.01 -24.01
CA ARG A 591 1.07 -35.00 -24.34
C ARG A 591 1.23 -35.53 -25.76
N ARG A 592 1.65 -34.69 -26.71
CA ARG A 592 1.96 -35.11 -28.09
C ARG A 592 3.16 -36.08 -28.13
N LEU A 593 4.19 -35.85 -27.31
CA LEU A 593 5.36 -36.75 -27.19
C LEU A 593 5.02 -38.06 -26.46
N GLN A 594 4.08 -38.04 -25.51
CA GLN A 594 3.53 -39.23 -24.83
C GLN A 594 2.52 -40.02 -25.69
N GLY A 595 2.16 -39.54 -26.88
CA GLY A 595 1.16 -40.16 -27.76
C GLY A 595 -0.30 -39.84 -27.41
N ASP A 596 -0.56 -39.04 -26.36
CA ASP A 596 -1.89 -38.52 -26.03
C ASP A 596 -2.27 -37.35 -26.95
N ILE A 597 -2.51 -37.67 -28.23
CA ILE A 597 -2.89 -36.68 -29.26
C ILE A 597 -4.23 -36.02 -28.93
N TYR A 598 -5.13 -36.71 -28.22
CA TYR A 598 -6.41 -36.15 -27.79
C TYR A 598 -6.26 -35.15 -26.65
N GLY A 599 -5.54 -35.48 -25.58
CA GLY A 599 -5.26 -34.53 -24.50
C GLY A 599 -4.34 -33.38 -24.93
N SER A 600 -3.49 -33.58 -25.94
CA SER A 600 -2.77 -32.48 -26.60
C SER A 600 -3.73 -31.53 -27.36
N LEU A 601 -4.72 -32.09 -28.07
CA LEU A 601 -5.80 -31.33 -28.72
C LEU A 601 -6.76 -30.65 -27.72
N ASP A 602 -6.91 -31.20 -26.51
CA ASP A 602 -7.63 -30.59 -25.40
C ASP A 602 -6.81 -29.49 -24.70
N ALA A 603 -5.49 -29.68 -24.53
CA ALA A 603 -4.58 -28.66 -24.01
C ALA A 603 -4.50 -27.42 -24.93
N LEU A 604 -4.63 -27.59 -26.24
CA LEU A 604 -4.81 -26.47 -27.18
C LEU A 604 -6.03 -25.59 -26.84
N LYS A 605 -7.06 -26.12 -26.18
CA LYS A 605 -8.24 -25.36 -25.73
C LYS A 605 -7.95 -24.48 -24.51
N MET A 606 -6.90 -24.75 -23.74
CA MET A 606 -6.49 -23.93 -22.58
C MET A 606 -5.89 -22.58 -23.02
N ILE A 607 -5.32 -22.53 -24.23
CA ILE A 607 -4.89 -21.29 -24.86
C ILE A 607 -6.11 -20.41 -25.16
N ASP A 608 -6.06 -19.14 -24.73
CA ASP A 608 -7.12 -18.16 -24.97
C ASP A 608 -7.24 -17.80 -26.46
N GLN A 609 -8.48 -17.56 -26.92
CA GLN A 609 -8.79 -17.33 -28.33
C GLN A 609 -8.15 -16.07 -28.94
N LYS A 610 -7.66 -15.12 -28.13
CA LYS A 610 -6.92 -13.96 -28.61
C LYS A 610 -5.50 -14.30 -29.10
N TYR A 611 -4.94 -15.44 -28.68
CA TYR A 611 -3.61 -15.87 -29.10
C TYR A 611 -3.66 -16.60 -30.44
N THR A 612 -2.74 -16.25 -31.32
CA THR A 612 -2.58 -16.85 -32.65
C THR A 612 -1.16 -17.42 -32.79
N PRO A 613 -0.92 -18.34 -33.75
CA PRO A 613 0.41 -18.78 -34.15
C PRO A 613 1.44 -17.66 -34.39
N GLN A 614 0.96 -16.43 -34.68
CA GLN A 614 1.77 -15.24 -34.89
C GLN A 614 1.95 -14.40 -33.61
N SER A 615 0.95 -14.32 -32.73
CA SER A 615 1.01 -13.49 -31.51
C SER A 615 1.56 -14.21 -30.28
N LEU A 616 1.67 -15.55 -30.33
CA LEU A 616 2.24 -16.37 -29.27
C LEU A 616 3.38 -17.25 -29.79
N ASN A 617 4.61 -16.97 -29.34
CA ASN A 617 5.78 -17.76 -29.68
C ASN A 617 5.59 -19.24 -29.27
N GLY A 618 6.08 -20.17 -30.10
CA GLY A 618 5.90 -21.61 -29.93
C GLY A 618 4.53 -22.16 -30.36
N LEU A 619 3.43 -21.41 -30.19
CA LEU A 619 2.07 -21.90 -30.48
C LEU A 619 1.93 -22.43 -31.90
N GLY A 620 2.46 -21.70 -32.89
CA GLY A 620 2.35 -22.12 -34.30
C GLY A 620 2.97 -23.48 -34.59
N ARG A 621 4.10 -23.80 -33.94
CA ARG A 621 4.76 -25.11 -34.08
C ARG A 621 3.92 -26.21 -33.43
N GLU A 622 3.61 -26.07 -32.15
CA GLU A 622 2.96 -27.14 -31.39
C GLU A 622 1.51 -27.36 -31.81
N ALA A 623 0.77 -26.31 -32.19
CA ALA A 623 -0.57 -26.43 -32.74
C ALA A 623 -0.56 -27.15 -34.11
N ILE A 624 0.35 -26.80 -35.02
CA ILE A 624 0.46 -27.47 -36.32
C ILE A 624 0.84 -28.95 -36.13
N GLN A 625 1.87 -29.25 -35.33
CA GLN A 625 2.30 -30.63 -35.09
C GLN A 625 1.19 -31.49 -34.45
N THR A 626 0.42 -30.92 -33.53
CA THR A 626 -0.73 -31.59 -32.90
C THR A 626 -1.87 -31.84 -33.89
N LEU A 627 -2.20 -30.86 -34.74
CA LEU A 627 -3.27 -31.00 -35.74
C LEU A 627 -2.89 -31.96 -36.87
N GLN A 628 -1.61 -32.01 -37.28
CA GLN A 628 -1.08 -33.01 -38.21
C GLN A 628 -1.13 -34.42 -37.62
N ALA A 629 -0.67 -34.59 -36.38
CA ALA A 629 -0.76 -35.87 -35.68
C ALA A 629 -2.21 -36.33 -35.52
N PHE A 630 -3.13 -35.41 -35.17
CA PHE A 630 -4.55 -35.70 -35.03
C PHE A 630 -5.19 -36.12 -36.36
N ALA A 631 -4.91 -35.43 -37.47
CA ALA A 631 -5.44 -35.77 -38.80
C ALA A 631 -4.86 -37.06 -39.40
N SER A 632 -3.86 -37.66 -38.73
CA SER A 632 -3.21 -38.91 -39.11
C SER A 632 -3.70 -40.12 -38.31
N ILE A 633 -4.69 -39.95 -37.42
CA ILE A 633 -5.24 -41.04 -36.60
C ILE A 633 -6.10 -41.96 -37.48
N PRO A 634 -5.82 -43.28 -37.58
CA PRO A 634 -6.60 -44.17 -38.45
C PRO A 634 -8.07 -44.27 -38.06
N ASN A 635 -8.38 -44.29 -36.76
CA ASN A 635 -9.71 -44.45 -36.20
C ASN A 635 -10.05 -43.28 -35.25
N PRO A 636 -10.50 -42.12 -35.76
CA PRO A 636 -10.87 -40.98 -34.92
C PRO A 636 -12.14 -41.26 -34.09
N ARG A 637 -12.16 -40.76 -32.83
CA ARG A 637 -13.33 -40.80 -31.94
C ARG A 637 -14.56 -40.21 -32.65
N ALA A 638 -15.74 -40.79 -32.43
CA ALA A 638 -16.98 -40.41 -33.13
C ALA A 638 -17.26 -38.90 -33.08
N ALA A 639 -17.18 -38.29 -31.89
CA ALA A 639 -17.40 -36.86 -31.68
C ALA A 639 -16.37 -35.93 -32.37
N SER A 640 -15.25 -36.46 -32.88
CA SER A 640 -14.21 -35.67 -33.56
C SER A 640 -14.09 -35.97 -35.05
N LYS A 641 -14.98 -36.80 -35.64
CA LYS A 641 -14.94 -37.17 -37.07
C LYS A 641 -15.08 -35.98 -38.03
N GLU A 642 -15.95 -35.00 -37.74
CA GLU A 642 -16.12 -33.79 -38.58
C GLU A 642 -14.81 -33.00 -38.66
N LEU A 643 -14.15 -32.78 -37.51
CA LEU A 643 -12.87 -32.07 -37.44
C LEU A 643 -11.74 -32.85 -38.12
N HIS A 644 -11.68 -34.16 -37.89
CA HIS A 644 -10.66 -35.03 -38.49
C HIS A 644 -10.71 -34.98 -40.03
N SER A 645 -11.88 -35.26 -40.61
CA SER A 645 -12.10 -35.21 -42.05
C SER A 645 -11.77 -33.83 -42.64
N LYS A 646 -12.06 -32.75 -41.91
CA LYS A 646 -11.75 -31.37 -42.35
C LYS A 646 -10.27 -31.03 -42.29
N LEU A 647 -9.46 -31.68 -41.47
CA LEU A 647 -8.02 -31.43 -41.38
C LEU A 647 -7.21 -32.30 -42.37
N GLN A 648 -7.72 -33.47 -42.73
CA GLN A 648 -7.11 -34.33 -43.75
C GLN A 648 -6.98 -33.57 -45.09
N GLY A 649 -5.81 -33.69 -45.73
CA GLY A 649 -5.48 -32.99 -46.98
C GLY A 649 -5.20 -31.48 -46.86
N GLN A 650 -5.36 -30.85 -45.68
CA GLN A 650 -5.05 -29.42 -45.54
C GLN A 650 -3.55 -29.13 -45.51
N LYS A 651 -3.17 -27.97 -46.06
CA LYS A 651 -1.82 -27.40 -45.88
C LYS A 651 -1.63 -27.00 -44.40
N PRO A 652 -0.45 -27.20 -43.78
CA PRO A 652 -0.24 -26.95 -42.35
C PRO A 652 -0.69 -25.57 -41.85
N GLY A 653 -0.42 -24.51 -42.62
CA GLY A 653 -0.84 -23.14 -42.27
C GLY A 653 -2.36 -22.88 -42.25
N ALA A 654 -3.17 -23.75 -42.86
CA ALA A 654 -4.63 -23.66 -42.85
C ALA A 654 -5.27 -24.41 -41.66
N MET A 655 -4.60 -25.45 -41.14
CA MET A 655 -5.14 -26.34 -40.10
C MET A 655 -5.61 -25.58 -38.85
N TRP A 656 -4.85 -24.57 -38.41
CA TRP A 656 -5.23 -23.73 -37.26
C TRP A 656 -6.59 -23.05 -37.46
N GLN A 657 -6.83 -22.44 -38.62
CA GLN A 657 -8.09 -21.75 -38.91
C GLN A 657 -9.27 -22.72 -38.99
N THR A 658 -9.04 -23.94 -39.48
CA THR A 658 -10.02 -25.03 -39.49
C THR A 658 -10.38 -25.48 -38.07
N TRP A 659 -9.39 -25.65 -37.19
CA TRP A 659 -9.60 -25.99 -35.79
C TRP A 659 -10.33 -24.87 -35.02
N VAL A 660 -9.92 -23.61 -35.19
CA VAL A 660 -10.60 -22.44 -34.57
C VAL A 660 -12.06 -22.36 -35.02
N LYS A 661 -12.37 -22.67 -36.29
CA LYS A 661 -13.76 -22.74 -36.78
C LYS A 661 -14.54 -23.89 -36.15
N SER A 662 -13.95 -25.06 -35.93
CA SER A 662 -14.63 -26.16 -35.21
C SER A 662 -14.85 -25.89 -33.72
N ARG A 663 -13.99 -25.07 -33.08
CA ARG A 663 -14.12 -24.69 -31.65
C ARG A 663 -15.28 -23.70 -31.39
N LYS A 664 -15.91 -23.17 -32.44
CA LYS A 664 -17.05 -22.24 -32.37
C LYS A 664 -18.41 -22.90 -32.68
N LYS A 665 -18.42 -24.23 -32.85
CA LYS A 665 -19.60 -25.07 -32.79
C LYS A 665 -19.60 -25.83 -31.46
#